data_AF-A0A7Y7J2S9-F1
#
_entry.id   AF-A0A7Y7J2S9-F1
#
_cell.length_a   1.000
_cell.length_b   1.000
_cell.length_c   1.000
_cell.angle_alpha   90.00
_cell.angle_beta   90.00
_cell.angle_gamma   90.00
#
_symmetry.space_group_name_H-M   'P 1'
#
loop_
_entity.id
_entity.type
_entity.pdbx_description
1 polymer ?
#
loop_
_entity_poly.entity_id
_entity_poly.type
_entity_poly.pdbx_seq_one_letter_code
_entity_poly.pdbx_strand_id
1 'polypeptide(L)'
;MLLGLSLPLQAATPSDQSFRAAFDDARAKRFDEIQQVAVNGHVLEGYIEYHQLKARLPYATAAEVLSFIERHADSPLAEWMRGQAISAYGRTGRHDALLEVSDGVPAGAQRQCYYYTAQLGNDVASASQGGLQLWHVSSSQDSACDPLFSALRERGVIDDQAIWERAMLAWAAGQGGMVSYLERQLPSSWQRAIAAREQLEGNFAAITRLPTNLGHGGHAFAALSVAAMHGFVRADTEAALEAWRKVNPHMPMSDEQRHTVERDLAWYSLVRDIPNNRGWVDQRLTILDDEELFDLRMRNAVRAGDWPQVREWVLKMPDRFRNEARYQYWLGRADDSLGRPQEARTAWTRAATERNFYGFLAADRIGQAYSLNRDDQDFSDAELAEVAETPAVKRVRALMNIDEIGLARSEWFNAVTQADDAGARRLAAYALQQKWYDLTVFATIRGQLWDGLSWRFPPAWQQDFQRFGADAGVDPWMLMALARRESAFNPTATSPVGARGLMQLMPGTAAQVSRGLGLPTPSNAALGDPVTNIRLGSTYIREMLDRYSGNRLAAAAAYNAGPGRVDRWLADTPGEYDRFVERIPFKETREYVKAVLAYRVIFESLAKGTSEGVKVVSDREVSQRYTTALVDRR
;
A
#
# COMPACT_ATOMS: atom_id res chain seq x y z
N MET A 1 10.66 -77.90 -1.88
CA MET A 1 10.42 -76.70 -2.70
C MET A 1 9.65 -75.71 -1.83
N LEU A 2 10.34 -74.75 -1.21
CA LEU A 2 9.76 -73.66 -0.44
C LEU A 2 10.15 -72.37 -1.16
N LEU A 3 9.17 -71.76 -1.84
CA LEU A 3 9.30 -70.47 -2.51
C LEU A 3 9.36 -69.36 -1.45
N GLY A 4 10.51 -68.70 -1.34
CA GLY A 4 10.66 -67.45 -0.61
C GLY A 4 10.12 -66.30 -1.45
N LEU A 5 9.00 -65.72 -1.02
CA LEU A 5 8.47 -64.45 -1.52
C LEU A 5 9.40 -63.30 -1.06
N SER A 6 10.18 -62.76 -1.98
CA SER A 6 10.86 -61.48 -1.81
C SER A 6 9.84 -60.35 -1.98
N LEU A 7 9.44 -59.72 -0.87
CA LEU A 7 8.70 -58.47 -0.87
C LEU A 7 9.59 -57.34 -1.43
N PRO A 8 9.09 -56.48 -2.33
CA PRO A 8 9.86 -55.32 -2.80
C PRO A 8 10.04 -54.33 -1.64
N LEU A 9 11.28 -53.86 -1.42
CA LEU A 9 11.54 -52.69 -0.59
C LEU A 9 10.83 -51.49 -1.24
N GLN A 10 9.72 -51.05 -0.66
CA GLN A 10 9.21 -49.71 -0.92
C GLN A 10 10.24 -48.72 -0.39
N ALA A 11 10.84 -47.94 -1.29
CA ALA A 11 11.64 -46.78 -0.88
C ALA A 11 10.74 -45.86 -0.03
N ALA A 12 11.18 -45.55 1.19
CA ALA A 12 10.43 -44.68 2.08
C ALA A 12 10.35 -43.28 1.47
N THR A 13 9.13 -42.77 1.25
CA THR A 13 8.90 -41.41 0.79
C THR A 13 9.43 -40.42 1.84
N PRO A 14 10.20 -39.38 1.46
CA PRO A 14 10.69 -38.39 2.41
C PRO A 14 9.54 -37.71 3.15
N SER A 15 9.66 -37.57 4.47
CA SER A 15 8.70 -36.83 5.28
C SER A 15 9.06 -35.35 5.36
N ASP A 16 8.06 -34.49 5.58
CA ASP A 16 8.26 -33.04 5.78
C ASP A 16 9.28 -32.77 6.91
N GLN A 17 9.22 -33.55 8.01
CA GLN A 17 10.14 -33.38 9.14
C GLN A 17 11.57 -33.78 8.81
N SER A 18 11.78 -34.85 8.06
CA SER A 18 13.12 -35.21 7.57
C SER A 18 13.65 -34.16 6.58
N PHE A 19 12.77 -33.56 5.78
CA PHE A 19 13.15 -32.47 4.86
C PHE A 19 13.58 -31.20 5.61
N ARG A 20 12.94 -30.86 6.73
CA ARG A 20 13.30 -29.67 7.54
C ARG A 20 14.78 -29.64 7.91
N ALA A 21 15.33 -30.75 8.38
CA ALA A 21 16.75 -30.84 8.73
C ALA A 21 17.66 -30.58 7.52
N ALA A 22 17.38 -31.24 6.39
CA ALA A 22 18.10 -31.01 5.14
C ALA A 22 18.02 -29.54 4.67
N PHE A 23 16.87 -28.89 4.89
CA PHE A 23 16.67 -27.49 4.52
C PHE A 23 17.48 -26.53 5.40
N ASP A 24 17.56 -26.80 6.70
CA ASP A 24 18.40 -26.03 7.62
C ASP A 24 19.90 -26.17 7.28
N ASP A 25 20.34 -27.38 6.90
CA ASP A 25 21.69 -27.63 6.42
C ASP A 25 21.98 -26.89 5.11
N ALA A 26 21.05 -26.91 4.15
CA ALA A 26 21.18 -26.18 2.89
C ALA A 26 21.28 -24.66 3.10
N ARG A 27 20.48 -24.09 4.01
CA ARG A 27 20.56 -22.67 4.39
C ARG A 27 21.90 -22.31 5.02
N ALA A 28 22.44 -23.22 5.83
CA ALA A 28 23.75 -23.09 6.45
C ALA A 28 24.92 -23.45 5.50
N LYS A 29 24.63 -23.80 4.25
CA LYS A 29 25.60 -24.23 3.21
C LYS A 29 26.37 -25.51 3.58
N ARG A 30 25.80 -26.37 4.43
CA ARG A 30 26.36 -27.68 4.80
C ARG A 30 25.83 -28.77 3.86
N PHE A 31 26.13 -28.65 2.58
CA PHE A 31 25.53 -29.51 1.55
C PHE A 31 25.93 -30.99 1.68
N ASP A 32 27.12 -31.28 2.22
CA ASP A 32 27.61 -32.65 2.44
C ASP A 32 26.87 -33.37 3.57
N GLU A 33 26.18 -32.64 4.46
CA GLU A 33 25.38 -33.19 5.56
C GLU A 33 23.96 -33.59 5.11
N ILE A 34 23.55 -33.17 3.90
CA ILE A 34 22.21 -33.41 3.38
C ILE A 34 22.04 -34.88 2.98
N GLN A 35 21.19 -35.58 3.72
CA GLN A 35 20.79 -36.95 3.38
C GLN A 35 19.85 -36.95 2.17
N GLN A 36 20.31 -37.47 1.03
CA GLN A 36 19.55 -37.46 -0.23
C GLN A 36 18.21 -38.19 -0.14
N VAL A 37 18.09 -39.20 0.73
CA VAL A 37 16.82 -39.90 0.99
C VAL A 37 15.74 -38.98 1.57
N ALA A 38 16.12 -37.89 2.24
CA ALA A 38 15.20 -36.89 2.79
C ALA A 38 14.78 -35.82 1.76
N VAL A 39 15.41 -35.80 0.58
CA VAL A 39 15.23 -34.74 -0.43
C VAL A 39 14.61 -35.30 -1.72
N ASN A 40 15.13 -36.41 -2.23
CA ASN A 40 14.77 -36.94 -3.55
C ASN A 40 13.27 -37.24 -3.65
N GLY A 41 12.58 -36.56 -4.57
CA GLY A 41 11.15 -36.73 -4.80
C GLY A 41 10.26 -36.03 -3.76
N HIS A 42 10.85 -35.26 -2.84
CA HIS A 42 10.08 -34.40 -1.93
C HIS A 42 9.55 -33.19 -2.70
N VAL A 43 8.32 -32.75 -2.40
CA VAL A 43 7.70 -31.61 -3.10
C VAL A 43 8.48 -30.29 -2.92
N LEU A 44 9.30 -30.20 -1.87
CA LEU A 44 10.16 -29.05 -1.57
C LEU A 44 11.60 -29.19 -2.07
N GLU A 45 11.95 -30.24 -2.82
CA GLU A 45 13.31 -30.49 -3.33
C GLU A 45 13.94 -29.25 -3.99
N GLY A 46 13.14 -28.48 -4.75
CA GLY A 46 13.58 -27.23 -5.38
C GLY A 46 14.17 -26.19 -4.43
N TYR A 47 13.78 -26.17 -3.15
CA TYR A 47 14.38 -25.28 -2.15
C TYR A 47 15.82 -25.65 -1.82
N ILE A 48 16.16 -26.94 -1.80
CA ILE A 48 17.55 -27.39 -1.60
C ILE A 48 18.38 -27.05 -2.83
N GLU A 49 17.86 -27.37 -4.03
CA GLU A 49 18.49 -27.03 -5.31
C GLU A 49 18.75 -25.53 -5.42
N TYR A 50 17.81 -24.69 -4.99
CA TYR A 50 17.95 -23.24 -4.96
C TYR A 50 19.18 -22.81 -4.15
N HIS A 51 19.35 -23.35 -2.94
CA HIS A 51 20.48 -23.00 -2.08
C HIS A 51 21.82 -23.49 -2.66
N GLN A 52 21.84 -24.69 -3.23
CA GLN A 52 23.03 -25.25 -3.90
C GLN A 52 23.43 -24.41 -5.11
N LEU A 53 22.50 -24.12 -6.03
CA LEU A 53 22.77 -23.33 -7.21
C LEU A 53 23.20 -21.91 -6.85
N LYS A 54 22.50 -21.29 -5.89
CA LYS A 54 22.85 -19.95 -5.39
C LYS A 54 24.26 -19.90 -4.82
N ALA A 55 24.72 -20.94 -4.13
CA ALA A 55 26.07 -20.99 -3.56
C ALA A 55 27.17 -21.07 -4.63
N ARG A 56 26.85 -21.57 -5.84
CA ARG A 56 27.79 -21.63 -6.98
C ARG A 56 27.79 -20.37 -7.84
N LEU A 57 26.85 -19.44 -7.63
CA LEU A 57 26.90 -18.15 -8.31
C LEU A 57 28.13 -17.36 -7.83
N PRO A 58 28.85 -16.67 -8.73
CA PRO A 58 28.52 -16.39 -10.13
C PRO A 58 29.14 -17.37 -11.14
N TYR A 59 29.68 -18.51 -10.71
CA TYR A 59 30.36 -19.46 -11.59
C TYR A 59 29.41 -20.39 -12.34
N ALA A 60 28.25 -20.69 -11.76
CA ALA A 60 27.17 -21.40 -12.47
C ALA A 60 26.85 -20.72 -13.82
N THR A 61 26.61 -21.52 -14.84
CA THR A 61 26.30 -21.06 -16.20
C THR A 61 24.87 -20.51 -16.29
N ALA A 62 24.62 -19.63 -17.27
CA ALA A 62 23.27 -19.13 -17.53
C ALA A 62 22.30 -20.27 -17.89
N ALA A 63 22.76 -21.27 -18.66
CA ALA A 63 21.98 -22.47 -18.97
C ALA A 63 21.57 -23.26 -17.72
N GLU A 64 22.44 -23.44 -16.72
CA GLU A 64 22.08 -24.09 -15.45
C GLU A 64 21.05 -23.28 -14.67
N VAL A 65 21.17 -21.95 -14.68
CA VAL A 65 20.19 -21.04 -14.04
C VAL A 65 18.85 -21.09 -14.76
N LEU A 66 18.82 -21.00 -16.07
CA LEU A 66 17.60 -21.07 -16.88
C LEU A 66 16.92 -22.43 -16.74
N SER A 67 17.69 -23.53 -16.72
CA SER A 67 17.14 -24.86 -16.46
C SER A 67 16.48 -24.96 -15.07
N PHE A 68 17.05 -24.33 -14.04
CA PHE A 68 16.41 -24.24 -12.73
C PHE A 68 15.12 -23.41 -12.79
N ILE A 69 15.16 -22.24 -13.43
CA ILE A 69 14.02 -21.34 -13.57
C ILE A 69 12.86 -22.03 -14.29
N GLU A 70 13.14 -22.74 -15.39
CA GLU A 70 12.14 -23.45 -16.18
C GLU A 70 11.47 -24.58 -15.39
N ARG A 71 12.26 -25.40 -14.68
CA ARG A 71 11.74 -26.51 -13.86
C ARG A 71 10.88 -26.04 -12.67
N HIS A 72 11.13 -24.83 -12.18
CA HIS A 72 10.43 -24.26 -11.02
C HIS A 72 9.60 -23.01 -11.37
N ALA A 73 9.13 -22.91 -12.62
CA ALA A 73 8.40 -21.74 -13.13
C ALA A 73 7.06 -21.49 -12.39
N ASP A 74 6.50 -22.50 -11.76
CA ASP A 74 5.28 -22.44 -10.94
C ASP A 74 5.54 -22.02 -9.47
N SER A 75 6.79 -21.76 -9.11
CA SER A 75 7.25 -21.41 -7.75
C SER A 75 7.92 -20.02 -7.74
N PRO A 76 7.86 -19.26 -6.61
CA PRO A 76 8.67 -18.05 -6.44
C PRO A 76 10.18 -18.30 -6.58
N LEU A 77 10.64 -19.55 -6.47
CA LEU A 77 12.03 -19.93 -6.62
C LEU A 77 12.61 -19.48 -7.98
N ALA A 78 11.84 -19.55 -9.06
CA ALA A 78 12.27 -19.11 -10.38
C ALA A 78 12.70 -17.63 -10.38
N GLU A 79 11.80 -16.74 -9.99
CA GLU A 79 12.08 -15.29 -9.97
C GLU A 79 13.11 -14.90 -8.90
N TRP A 80 13.13 -15.60 -7.77
CA TRP A 80 14.18 -15.40 -6.78
C TRP A 80 15.55 -15.77 -7.34
N MET A 81 15.66 -16.91 -8.04
CA MET A 81 16.92 -17.35 -8.62
C MET A 81 17.36 -16.42 -9.74
N ARG A 82 16.44 -16.00 -10.62
CA ARG A 82 16.71 -15.00 -11.65
C ARG A 82 17.31 -13.73 -11.04
N GLY A 83 16.67 -13.20 -10.00
CA GLY A 83 17.16 -12.02 -9.28
C GLY A 83 18.54 -12.22 -8.64
N GLN A 84 18.80 -13.39 -8.03
CA GLN A 84 20.13 -13.70 -7.48
C GLN A 84 21.20 -13.79 -8.57
N ALA A 85 20.88 -14.44 -9.70
CA ALA A 85 21.79 -14.62 -10.83
C ALA A 85 22.15 -13.29 -11.48
N ILE A 86 21.16 -12.43 -11.77
CA ILE A 86 21.39 -11.08 -12.31
C ILE A 86 22.33 -10.28 -11.39
N SER A 87 22.05 -10.25 -10.09
CA SER A 87 22.92 -9.55 -9.14
C SER A 87 24.32 -10.16 -9.07
N ALA A 88 24.45 -11.49 -9.10
CA ALA A 88 25.76 -12.15 -9.01
C ALA A 88 26.60 -11.96 -10.27
N TYR A 89 26.03 -12.18 -11.47
CA TYR A 89 26.70 -11.96 -12.74
C TYR A 89 27.09 -10.50 -12.93
N GLY A 90 26.19 -9.58 -12.58
CA GLY A 90 26.41 -8.14 -12.64
C GLY A 90 27.61 -7.69 -11.81
N ARG A 91 27.70 -8.15 -10.55
CA ARG A 91 28.86 -7.87 -9.67
C ARG A 91 30.20 -8.31 -10.27
N THR A 92 30.20 -9.38 -11.06
CA THR A 92 31.42 -9.93 -11.67
C THR A 92 31.62 -9.56 -13.14
N GLY A 93 30.78 -8.67 -13.70
CA GLY A 93 30.89 -8.23 -15.09
C GLY A 93 30.58 -9.32 -16.13
N ARG A 94 29.87 -10.39 -15.76
CA ARG A 94 29.45 -11.45 -16.70
C ARG A 94 28.20 -11.01 -17.48
N HIS A 95 28.36 -10.01 -18.36
CA HIS A 95 27.26 -9.34 -19.04
C HIS A 95 26.42 -10.26 -19.92
N ASP A 96 27.04 -11.13 -20.73
CA ASP A 96 26.29 -12.06 -21.61
C ASP A 96 25.41 -13.01 -20.80
N ALA A 97 25.97 -13.62 -19.75
CA ALA A 97 25.21 -14.50 -18.86
C ALA A 97 24.09 -13.75 -18.11
N LEU A 98 24.33 -12.49 -17.72
CA LEU A 98 23.29 -11.64 -17.12
C LEU A 98 22.14 -11.40 -18.08
N LEU A 99 22.43 -11.02 -19.33
CA LEU A 99 21.41 -10.73 -20.33
C LEU A 99 20.65 -11.99 -20.73
N GLU A 100 21.35 -13.12 -20.85
CA GLU A 100 20.74 -14.42 -21.14
C GLU A 100 19.74 -14.86 -20.07
N VAL A 101 20.05 -14.64 -18.79
CA VAL A 101 19.10 -14.94 -17.70
C VAL A 101 18.09 -13.82 -17.44
N SER A 102 18.19 -12.67 -18.11
CA SER A 102 17.22 -11.58 -17.96
C SER A 102 16.04 -11.81 -18.90
N ASP A 103 14.82 -11.75 -18.39
CA ASP A 103 13.57 -11.85 -19.15
C ASP A 103 12.90 -10.48 -19.39
N GLY A 104 13.70 -9.42 -19.29
CA GLY A 104 13.27 -8.04 -19.38
C GLY A 104 14.05 -7.16 -18.40
N VAL A 105 13.56 -5.93 -18.20
CA VAL A 105 14.14 -5.02 -17.21
C VAL A 105 13.82 -5.57 -15.80
N PRO A 106 14.83 -5.93 -14.99
CA PRO A 106 14.58 -6.53 -13.69
C PRO A 106 13.98 -5.52 -12.70
N ALA A 107 13.29 -6.02 -11.66
CA ALA A 107 12.84 -5.17 -10.57
C ALA A 107 14.01 -4.73 -9.67
N GLY A 108 13.97 -3.49 -9.19
CA GLY A 108 14.89 -2.94 -8.19
C GLY A 108 16.14 -2.29 -8.79
N ALA A 109 16.49 -1.10 -8.28
CA ALA A 109 17.53 -0.23 -8.84
C ALA A 109 18.88 -0.92 -9.05
N GLN A 110 19.37 -1.69 -8.07
CA GLN A 110 20.64 -2.42 -8.18
C GLN A 110 20.69 -3.33 -9.42
N ARG A 111 19.65 -4.16 -9.62
CA ARG A 111 19.60 -5.10 -10.75
C ARG A 111 19.40 -4.38 -12.07
N GLN A 112 18.60 -3.32 -12.10
CA GLN A 112 18.44 -2.50 -13.31
C GLN A 112 19.77 -1.87 -13.72
N CYS A 113 20.56 -1.39 -12.75
CA CYS A 113 21.89 -0.85 -13.03
C CYS A 113 22.83 -1.89 -13.65
N TYR A 114 22.88 -3.11 -13.13
CA TYR A 114 23.65 -4.19 -13.77
C TYR A 114 23.12 -4.56 -15.16
N TYR A 115 21.79 -4.65 -15.32
CA TYR A 115 21.14 -4.95 -16.59
C TYR A 115 21.48 -3.92 -17.66
N TYR A 116 21.27 -2.63 -17.38
CA TYR A 116 21.58 -1.58 -18.34
C TYR A 116 23.08 -1.41 -18.58
N THR A 117 23.94 -1.69 -17.58
CA THR A 117 25.39 -1.77 -17.80
C THR A 117 25.73 -2.85 -18.83
N ALA A 118 25.13 -4.04 -18.71
CA ALA A 118 25.32 -5.13 -19.67
C ALA A 118 24.75 -4.79 -21.06
N GLN A 119 23.68 -4.01 -21.14
CA GLN A 119 23.07 -3.56 -22.41
C GLN A 119 23.90 -2.52 -23.17
N LEU A 120 24.90 -1.86 -22.56
CA LEU A 120 25.70 -0.82 -23.23
C LEU A 120 26.45 -1.29 -24.48
N GLY A 121 26.65 -2.60 -24.64
CA GLY A 121 27.25 -3.23 -25.82
C GLY A 121 26.24 -3.77 -26.84
N ASN A 122 24.95 -3.86 -26.50
CA ASN A 122 23.92 -4.53 -27.29
C ASN A 122 22.78 -3.58 -27.70
N ASP A 123 22.17 -2.90 -26.74
CA ASP A 123 21.10 -1.91 -26.94
C ASP A 123 21.40 -0.63 -26.16
N VAL A 124 22.18 0.24 -26.80
CA VAL A 124 22.61 1.52 -26.23
C VAL A 124 21.44 2.44 -25.94
N ALA A 125 20.41 2.44 -26.79
CA ALA A 125 19.26 3.33 -26.64
C ALA A 125 18.49 2.98 -25.35
N SER A 126 18.21 1.69 -25.16
CA SER A 126 17.56 1.18 -23.94
C SER A 126 18.42 1.44 -22.70
N ALA A 127 19.72 1.17 -22.74
CA ALA A 127 20.65 1.46 -21.63
C ALA A 127 20.70 2.95 -21.26
N SER A 128 20.67 3.83 -22.27
CA SER A 128 20.69 5.28 -22.08
C SER A 128 19.40 5.79 -21.45
N GLN A 129 18.24 5.36 -21.96
CA GLN A 129 16.94 5.76 -21.43
C GLN A 129 16.75 5.24 -19.99
N GLY A 130 17.01 3.94 -19.76
CA GLY A 130 16.88 3.33 -18.44
C GLY A 130 17.87 3.89 -17.42
N GLY A 131 19.11 4.13 -17.84
CA GLY A 131 20.12 4.76 -16.99
C GLY A 131 19.79 6.21 -16.64
N LEU A 132 19.20 6.99 -17.55
CA LEU A 132 18.70 8.34 -17.23
C LEU A 132 17.55 8.31 -16.22
N GLN A 133 16.61 7.37 -16.35
CA GLN A 133 15.55 7.18 -15.35
C GLN A 133 16.10 6.83 -13.97
N LEU A 134 17.12 5.96 -13.92
CA LEU A 134 17.83 5.62 -12.68
C LEU A 134 18.66 6.77 -12.13
N TRP A 135 19.14 7.68 -12.99
CA TRP A 135 19.89 8.86 -12.60
C TRP A 135 18.99 9.94 -12.00
N HIS A 136 17.81 10.17 -12.60
CA HIS A 136 16.89 11.26 -12.28
C HIS A 136 16.06 11.01 -11.00
N VAL A 137 16.77 10.85 -9.88
CA VAL A 137 16.20 10.66 -8.53
C VAL A 137 16.92 11.57 -7.53
N SER A 138 16.24 11.90 -6.43
CA SER A 138 16.76 12.82 -5.41
C SER A 138 17.74 12.19 -4.41
N SER A 139 17.80 10.86 -4.35
CA SER A 139 18.64 10.11 -3.41
C SER A 139 19.89 9.52 -4.07
N SER A 140 20.85 9.12 -3.23
CA SER A 140 21.94 8.24 -3.66
C SER A 140 21.38 6.92 -4.19
N GLN A 141 21.98 6.43 -5.27
CA GLN A 141 21.66 5.13 -5.85
C GLN A 141 22.64 4.07 -5.33
N ASP A 142 22.32 2.80 -5.55
CA ASP A 142 23.23 1.70 -5.25
C ASP A 142 24.54 1.86 -6.05
N SER A 143 25.68 1.52 -5.44
CA SER A 143 27.01 1.54 -6.08
C SER A 143 27.09 0.71 -7.38
N ALA A 144 26.18 -0.26 -7.56
CA ALA A 144 26.02 -1.00 -8.82
C ALA A 144 25.75 -0.10 -10.03
N CYS A 145 25.26 1.13 -9.82
CA CYS A 145 24.97 2.10 -10.86
C CYS A 145 26.19 2.91 -11.30
N ASP A 146 27.30 2.90 -10.55
CA ASP A 146 28.47 3.71 -10.85
C ASP A 146 29.08 3.40 -12.23
N PRO A 147 29.24 2.13 -12.66
CA PRO A 147 29.73 1.81 -14.00
C PRO A 147 28.79 2.31 -15.11
N LEU A 148 27.48 2.11 -14.95
CA LEU A 148 26.46 2.60 -15.90
C LEU A 148 26.55 4.12 -16.03
N PHE A 149 26.52 4.83 -14.91
CA PHE A 149 26.54 6.29 -14.92
C PHE A 149 27.87 6.84 -15.46
N SER A 150 29.00 6.17 -15.22
CA SER A 150 30.27 6.56 -15.84
C SER A 150 30.21 6.44 -17.36
N ALA A 151 29.77 5.30 -17.87
CA ALA A 151 29.65 5.07 -19.31
C ALA A 151 28.65 6.03 -19.98
N LEU A 152 27.54 6.35 -19.31
CA LEU A 152 26.55 7.31 -19.84
C LEU A 152 27.06 8.75 -19.81
N ARG A 153 27.91 9.14 -18.85
CA ARG A 153 28.62 10.43 -18.87
C ARG A 153 29.60 10.51 -20.03
N GLU A 154 30.41 9.48 -20.23
CA GLU A 154 31.38 9.42 -21.35
C GLU A 154 30.69 9.53 -22.72
N ARG A 155 29.46 9.02 -22.83
CA ARG A 155 28.64 9.09 -24.05
C ARG A 155 27.85 10.40 -24.19
N GLY A 156 27.94 11.31 -23.23
CA GLY A 156 27.18 12.57 -23.21
C GLY A 156 25.67 12.39 -22.97
N VAL A 157 25.23 11.21 -22.50
CA VAL A 157 23.83 10.95 -22.15
C VAL A 157 23.52 11.57 -20.79
N ILE A 158 24.40 11.37 -19.80
CA ILE A 158 24.39 12.13 -18.55
C ILE A 158 25.33 13.32 -18.78
N ASP A 159 24.78 14.39 -19.32
CA ASP A 159 25.47 15.65 -19.54
C ASP A 159 25.35 16.57 -18.32
N ASP A 160 25.91 17.78 -18.45
CA ASP A 160 25.83 18.81 -17.41
C ASP A 160 24.38 19.14 -17.01
N GLN A 161 23.44 19.09 -17.96
CA GLN A 161 22.03 19.37 -17.69
C GLN A 161 21.44 18.26 -16.81
N ALA A 162 21.66 16.99 -17.14
CA ALA A 162 21.19 15.87 -16.32
C ALA A 162 21.82 15.88 -14.91
N ILE A 163 23.09 16.29 -14.79
CA ILE A 163 23.75 16.47 -13.47
C ILE A 163 23.05 17.58 -12.67
N TRP A 164 22.76 18.72 -13.32
CA TRP A 164 22.07 19.84 -12.69
C TRP A 164 20.64 19.48 -12.26
N GLU A 165 19.87 18.83 -13.13
CA GLU A 165 18.51 18.37 -12.83
C GLU A 165 18.49 17.46 -11.59
N ARG A 166 19.43 16.51 -11.52
CA ARG A 166 19.59 15.66 -10.33
C ARG A 166 19.98 16.47 -9.09
N ALA A 167 20.84 17.47 -9.22
CA ALA A 167 21.20 18.35 -8.11
C ALA A 167 19.97 19.12 -7.60
N MET A 168 19.08 19.57 -8.49
CA MET A 168 17.83 20.26 -8.11
C MET A 168 16.83 19.32 -7.42
N LEU A 169 16.68 18.07 -7.89
CA LEU A 169 15.91 17.05 -7.19
C LEU A 169 16.46 16.77 -5.79
N ALA A 170 17.78 16.64 -5.67
CA ALA A 170 18.46 16.43 -4.39
C ALA A 170 18.25 17.64 -3.45
N TRP A 171 18.35 18.86 -3.96
CA TRP A 171 18.11 20.08 -3.19
C TRP A 171 16.68 20.16 -2.67
N ALA A 172 15.68 19.91 -3.53
CA ALA A 172 14.28 19.86 -3.15
C ALA A 172 13.99 18.81 -2.05
N ALA A 173 14.74 17.70 -2.05
CA ALA A 173 14.64 16.64 -1.04
C ALA A 173 15.52 16.87 0.21
N GLY A 174 16.20 18.02 0.33
CA GLY A 174 17.06 18.36 1.47
C GLY A 174 18.39 17.59 1.52
N GLN A 175 18.85 17.02 0.40
CA GLN A 175 20.07 16.21 0.32
C GLN A 175 21.33 17.07 0.04
N GLY A 176 21.65 18.01 0.93
CA GLY A 176 22.71 19.01 0.71
C GLY A 176 24.09 18.44 0.33
N GLY A 177 24.49 17.31 0.94
CA GLY A 177 25.75 16.65 0.59
C GLY A 177 25.79 16.14 -0.86
N MET A 178 24.66 15.66 -1.38
CA MET A 178 24.51 15.23 -2.77
C MET A 178 24.54 16.42 -3.73
N VAL A 179 23.89 17.52 -3.37
CA VAL A 179 23.95 18.78 -4.14
C VAL A 179 25.41 19.21 -4.32
N SER A 180 26.16 19.32 -3.23
CA SER A 180 27.58 19.70 -3.29
C SER A 180 28.43 18.72 -4.11
N TYR A 181 28.12 17.43 -4.08
CA TYR A 181 28.83 16.42 -4.89
C TYR A 181 28.56 16.57 -6.38
N LEU A 182 27.31 16.82 -6.78
CA LEU A 182 26.91 16.98 -8.17
C LEU A 182 27.40 18.31 -8.74
N GLU A 183 27.28 19.41 -8.00
CA GLU A 183 27.72 20.74 -8.44
C GLU A 183 29.23 20.81 -8.71
N ARG A 184 30.05 20.06 -7.95
CA ARG A 184 31.50 19.95 -8.20
C ARG A 184 31.86 19.28 -9.52
N GLN A 185 30.93 18.54 -10.14
CA GLN A 185 31.15 17.90 -11.43
C GLN A 185 30.84 18.82 -12.61
N LEU A 186 30.14 19.94 -12.37
CA LEU A 186 29.76 20.88 -13.41
C LEU A 186 30.94 21.80 -13.77
N PRO A 187 31.13 22.15 -15.05
CA PRO A 187 32.16 23.09 -15.46
C PRO A 187 31.87 24.52 -14.98
N SER A 188 32.88 25.38 -14.99
CA SER A 188 32.80 26.77 -14.51
C SER A 188 31.71 27.62 -15.18
N SER A 189 31.25 27.23 -16.38
CA SER A 189 30.11 27.85 -17.08
C SER A 189 28.81 27.80 -16.27
N TRP A 190 28.66 26.85 -15.34
CA TRP A 190 27.49 26.68 -14.48
C TRP A 190 27.56 27.47 -13.17
N GLN A 191 28.66 28.17 -12.89
CA GLN A 191 28.83 28.81 -11.59
C GLN A 191 27.82 29.93 -11.32
N ARG A 192 27.28 30.56 -12.37
CA ARG A 192 26.15 31.49 -12.23
C ARG A 192 24.85 30.80 -11.79
N ALA A 193 24.60 29.58 -12.25
CA ALA A 193 23.44 28.79 -11.83
C ALA A 193 23.58 28.33 -10.38
N ILE A 194 24.77 27.86 -9.98
CA ILE A 194 25.09 27.48 -8.60
C ILE A 194 24.90 28.69 -7.66
N ALA A 195 25.47 29.85 -7.98
CA ALA A 195 25.29 31.06 -7.19
C ALA A 195 23.81 31.50 -7.09
N ALA A 196 23.03 31.32 -8.16
CA ALA A 196 21.59 31.59 -8.14
C ALA A 196 20.84 30.63 -7.19
N ARG A 197 21.19 29.34 -7.17
CA ARG A 197 20.64 28.38 -6.21
C ARG A 197 21.00 28.73 -4.78
N GLU A 198 22.27 29.04 -4.49
CA GLU A 198 22.73 29.48 -3.17
C GLU A 198 21.99 30.74 -2.70
N GLN A 199 21.72 31.68 -3.60
CA GLN A 199 20.91 32.86 -3.28
C GLN A 199 19.48 32.51 -2.86
N LEU A 200 18.89 31.48 -3.48
CA LEU A 200 17.54 31.00 -3.12
C LEU A 200 17.54 30.19 -1.82
N GLU A 201 18.68 29.59 -1.45
CA GLU A 201 18.90 28.86 -0.20
C GLU A 201 18.91 29.84 0.99
N GLY A 202 17.72 30.23 1.44
CA GLY A 202 17.50 31.21 2.51
C GLY A 202 16.67 32.42 2.07
N ASN A 203 16.43 32.59 0.77
CA ASN A 203 15.55 33.63 0.24
C ASN A 203 14.87 33.21 -1.07
N PHE A 204 13.86 32.35 -0.98
CA PHE A 204 13.11 31.91 -2.15
C PHE A 204 12.44 33.04 -2.94
N ALA A 205 12.10 34.17 -2.31
CA ALA A 205 11.51 35.32 -2.99
C ALA A 205 12.43 35.94 -4.06
N ALA A 206 13.74 35.67 -3.99
CA ALA A 206 14.70 36.05 -5.02
C ALA A 206 14.41 35.42 -6.40
N ILE A 207 13.55 34.39 -6.48
CA ILE A 207 13.11 33.77 -7.74
C ILE A 207 12.56 34.80 -8.75
N THR A 208 11.97 35.88 -8.24
CA THR A 208 11.40 36.99 -9.04
C THR A 208 12.42 37.81 -9.83
N ARG A 209 13.71 37.63 -9.54
CA ARG A 209 14.82 38.38 -10.14
C ARG A 209 15.84 37.46 -10.82
N LEU A 210 15.54 36.17 -10.95
CA LEU A 210 16.47 35.24 -11.58
C LEU A 210 16.62 35.53 -13.07
N PRO A 211 17.85 35.56 -13.59
CA PRO A 211 18.06 35.64 -15.03
C PRO A 211 17.59 34.33 -15.69
N THR A 212 16.92 34.42 -16.84
CA THR A 212 16.39 33.23 -17.55
C THR A 212 17.47 32.45 -18.29
N ASN A 213 18.62 33.07 -18.57
CA ASN A 213 19.76 32.48 -19.26
C ASN A 213 20.79 31.86 -18.29
N LEU A 214 20.31 31.03 -17.35
CA LEU A 214 21.18 30.31 -16.40
C LEU A 214 21.66 28.98 -16.97
N GLY A 215 22.94 28.66 -16.67
CA GLY A 215 23.61 27.46 -17.17
C GLY A 215 23.95 27.53 -18.66
N HIS A 216 24.39 26.40 -19.22
CA HIS A 216 24.63 26.30 -20.66
C HIS A 216 23.30 26.40 -21.42
N GLY A 217 23.20 27.32 -22.39
CA GLY A 217 21.99 27.49 -23.21
C GLY A 217 20.71 27.94 -22.49
N GLY A 218 20.74 28.25 -21.19
CA GLY A 218 19.55 28.57 -20.39
C GLY A 218 18.86 27.36 -19.75
N HIS A 219 19.40 26.15 -19.93
CA HIS A 219 18.77 24.90 -19.50
C HIS A 219 18.72 24.71 -17.97
N ALA A 220 19.49 25.48 -17.19
CA ALA A 220 19.45 25.38 -15.73
C ALA A 220 18.16 25.95 -15.12
N PHE A 221 17.56 26.92 -15.80
CA PHE A 221 16.55 27.79 -15.23
C PHE A 221 15.28 27.04 -14.79
N ALA A 222 14.78 26.14 -15.64
CA ALA A 222 13.53 25.44 -15.38
C ALA A 222 13.63 24.53 -14.15
N ALA A 223 14.65 23.65 -14.10
CA ALA A 223 14.87 22.74 -12.98
C ALA A 223 15.11 23.50 -11.66
N LEU A 224 15.88 24.59 -11.71
CA LEU A 224 16.11 25.45 -10.55
C LEU A 224 14.80 26.07 -10.05
N SER A 225 13.98 26.59 -10.97
CA SER A 225 12.71 27.23 -10.63
C SER A 225 11.72 26.25 -10.01
N VAL A 226 11.61 25.02 -10.55
CA VAL A 226 10.77 23.97 -9.97
C VAL A 226 11.22 23.63 -8.54
N ALA A 227 12.52 23.38 -8.33
CA ALA A 227 13.04 23.04 -7.01
C ALA A 227 12.93 24.20 -6.00
N ALA A 228 13.20 25.43 -6.44
CA ALA A 228 13.05 26.62 -5.61
C ALA A 228 11.59 26.83 -5.22
N MET A 229 10.65 26.69 -6.15
CA MET A 229 9.22 26.79 -5.85
C MET A 229 8.75 25.66 -4.93
N HIS A 230 9.24 24.44 -5.10
CA HIS A 230 8.95 23.33 -4.20
C HIS A 230 9.30 23.68 -2.74
N GLY A 231 10.48 24.26 -2.51
CA GLY A 231 10.89 24.77 -1.20
C GLY A 231 10.06 25.98 -0.75
N PHE A 232 9.82 26.94 -1.64
CA PHE A 232 9.11 28.17 -1.32
C PHE A 232 7.67 27.91 -0.88
N VAL A 233 6.93 27.08 -1.62
CA VAL A 233 5.54 26.74 -1.30
C VAL A 233 5.42 26.15 0.10
N ARG A 234 6.39 25.34 0.52
CA ARG A 234 6.46 24.74 1.85
C ARG A 234 6.80 25.78 2.92
N ALA A 235 7.73 26.68 2.64
CA ALA A 235 8.15 27.74 3.55
C ALA A 235 7.04 28.79 3.77
N ASP A 236 6.48 29.33 2.68
CA ASP A 236 5.45 30.36 2.68
C ASP A 236 4.62 30.26 1.38
N THR A 237 3.43 29.66 1.49
CA THR A 237 2.58 29.40 0.32
C THR A 237 1.96 30.67 -0.28
N GLU A 238 1.64 31.68 0.55
CA GLU A 238 1.07 32.94 0.06
C GLU A 238 2.13 33.74 -0.70
N ALA A 239 3.31 33.93 -0.11
CA ALA A 239 4.40 34.62 -0.77
C ALA A 239 4.87 33.88 -2.04
N ALA A 240 4.90 32.54 -2.01
CA ALA A 240 5.21 31.73 -3.19
C ALA A 240 4.20 31.95 -4.32
N LEU A 241 2.90 32.00 -4.03
CA LEU A 241 1.90 32.25 -5.07
C LEU A 241 2.05 33.65 -5.68
N GLU A 242 2.29 34.68 -4.86
CA GLU A 242 2.49 36.03 -5.38
C GLU A 242 3.77 36.17 -6.21
N ALA A 243 4.83 35.45 -5.83
CA ALA A 243 6.02 35.34 -6.66
C ALA A 243 5.70 34.63 -7.99
N TRP A 244 5.01 33.48 -7.92
CA TRP A 244 4.63 32.68 -9.08
C TRP A 244 3.81 33.48 -10.10
N ARG A 245 2.81 34.24 -9.65
CA ARG A 245 1.99 35.11 -10.54
C ARG A 245 2.83 36.11 -11.33
N LYS A 246 3.90 36.64 -10.74
CA LYS A 246 4.77 37.62 -11.38
C LYS A 246 5.67 36.99 -12.45
N VAL A 247 6.13 35.76 -12.22
CA VAL A 247 7.17 35.13 -13.05
C VAL A 247 6.64 34.13 -14.07
N ASN A 248 5.61 33.35 -13.71
CA ASN A 248 5.11 32.22 -14.50
C ASN A 248 4.83 32.55 -15.99
N PRO A 249 4.20 33.70 -16.35
CA PRO A 249 3.91 34.02 -17.75
C PRO A 249 5.14 34.17 -18.64
N HIS A 250 6.31 34.40 -18.05
CA HIS A 250 7.56 34.70 -18.76
C HIS A 250 8.64 33.64 -18.54
N MET A 251 8.36 32.60 -17.75
CA MET A 251 9.31 31.54 -17.44
C MET A 251 9.43 30.54 -18.61
N PRO A 252 10.64 30.29 -19.14
CA PRO A 252 10.88 29.25 -20.15
C PRO A 252 10.80 27.86 -19.48
N MET A 253 9.60 27.30 -19.42
CA MET A 253 9.30 26.00 -18.82
C MET A 253 8.25 25.25 -19.63
N SER A 254 8.30 23.92 -19.62
CA SER A 254 7.25 23.08 -20.20
C SER A 254 5.98 23.16 -19.35
N ASP A 255 4.83 22.80 -19.95
CA ASP A 255 3.57 22.75 -19.21
C ASP A 255 3.59 21.70 -18.10
N GLU A 256 4.31 20.60 -18.27
CA GLU A 256 4.50 19.59 -17.22
C GLU A 256 5.24 20.17 -15.99
N GLN A 257 6.32 20.91 -16.22
CA GLN A 257 7.07 21.57 -15.15
C GLN A 257 6.23 22.65 -14.47
N ARG A 258 5.48 23.42 -15.26
CA ARG A 258 4.54 24.44 -14.77
C ARG A 258 3.46 23.80 -13.89
N HIS A 259 2.82 22.73 -14.36
CA HIS A 259 1.78 22.01 -13.62
C HIS A 259 2.32 21.38 -12.34
N THR A 260 3.57 20.94 -12.33
CA THR A 260 4.22 20.44 -11.09
C THR A 260 4.24 21.52 -10.00
N VAL A 261 4.64 22.74 -10.34
CA VAL A 261 4.65 23.88 -9.40
C VAL A 261 3.23 24.31 -9.03
N GLU A 262 2.33 24.41 -10.01
CA GLU A 262 0.95 24.84 -9.78
C GLU A 262 0.18 23.84 -8.92
N ARG A 263 0.45 22.54 -9.08
CA ARG A 263 -0.10 21.49 -8.24
C ARG A 263 0.37 21.62 -6.79
N ASP A 264 1.66 21.80 -6.54
CA ASP A 264 2.20 22.03 -5.18
C ASP A 264 1.55 23.27 -4.54
N LEU A 265 1.50 24.38 -5.26
CA LEU A 265 0.84 25.62 -4.81
C LEU A 265 -0.64 25.39 -4.45
N ALA A 266 -1.39 24.71 -5.32
CA ALA A 266 -2.80 24.43 -5.10
C ALA A 266 -3.01 23.49 -3.90
N TRP A 267 -2.23 22.41 -3.82
CA TRP A 267 -2.32 21.44 -2.73
C TRP A 267 -2.04 22.10 -1.37
N TYR A 268 -0.93 22.83 -1.23
CA TYR A 268 -0.60 23.50 0.03
C TYR A 268 -1.58 24.62 0.38
N SER A 269 -2.10 25.35 -0.62
CA SER A 269 -3.13 26.36 -0.40
C SER A 269 -4.42 25.74 0.14
N LEU A 270 -4.80 24.54 -0.32
CA LEU A 270 -5.98 23.84 0.14
C LEU A 270 -5.78 23.18 1.51
N VAL A 271 -4.66 22.50 1.74
CA VAL A 271 -4.36 21.84 3.02
C VAL A 271 -4.23 22.85 4.16
N ARG A 272 -3.65 24.04 3.88
CA ARG A 272 -3.55 25.15 4.83
C ARG A 272 -4.80 26.05 4.87
N ASP A 273 -5.76 25.82 3.96
CA ASP A 273 -6.98 26.60 3.75
C ASP A 273 -6.75 28.11 3.70
N ILE A 274 -5.86 28.53 2.81
CA ILE A 274 -5.44 29.92 2.64
C ILE A 274 -6.50 30.68 1.82
N PRO A 275 -7.29 31.59 2.42
CA PRO A 275 -8.44 32.19 1.72
C PRO A 275 -8.03 33.05 0.52
N ASN A 276 -6.92 33.79 0.63
CA ASN A 276 -6.42 34.68 -0.42
C ASN A 276 -6.01 33.92 -1.71
N ASN A 277 -5.60 32.66 -1.57
CA ASN A 277 -5.19 31.84 -2.71
C ASN A 277 -6.39 31.20 -3.43
N ARG A 278 -7.57 31.15 -2.79
CA ARG A 278 -8.73 30.36 -3.24
C ARG A 278 -9.17 30.67 -4.67
N GLY A 279 -9.25 31.94 -5.05
CA GLY A 279 -9.65 32.32 -6.41
C GLY A 279 -8.71 31.80 -7.49
N TRP A 280 -7.40 31.77 -7.22
CA TRP A 280 -6.41 31.20 -8.14
C TRP A 280 -6.47 29.68 -8.16
N VAL A 281 -6.58 29.04 -6.99
CA VAL A 281 -6.72 27.58 -6.90
C VAL A 281 -7.92 27.12 -7.73
N ASP A 282 -9.08 27.74 -7.53
CA ASP A 282 -10.32 27.39 -8.22
C ASP A 282 -10.17 27.47 -9.75
N GLN A 283 -9.40 28.44 -10.27
CA GLN A 283 -9.10 28.51 -11.70
C GLN A 283 -8.16 27.41 -12.21
N ARG A 284 -7.28 26.88 -11.34
CA ARG A 284 -6.29 25.85 -11.71
C ARG A 284 -6.84 24.44 -11.59
N LEU A 285 -7.79 24.17 -10.71
CA LEU A 285 -8.32 22.82 -10.47
C LEU A 285 -8.77 22.10 -11.74
N THR A 286 -9.51 22.79 -12.61
CA THR A 286 -10.00 22.21 -13.87
C THR A 286 -8.91 21.97 -14.91
N ILE A 287 -7.78 22.66 -14.80
CA ILE A 287 -6.65 22.54 -15.73
C ILE A 287 -5.71 21.42 -15.27
N LEU A 288 -5.46 21.35 -13.97
CA LEU A 288 -4.61 20.32 -13.38
C LEU A 288 -5.28 18.94 -13.40
N ASP A 289 -6.62 18.89 -13.48
CA ASP A 289 -7.40 17.66 -13.65
C ASP A 289 -7.08 16.56 -12.62
N ASP A 290 -6.81 17.01 -11.38
CA ASP A 290 -6.26 16.20 -10.29
C ASP A 290 -7.31 15.91 -9.22
N GLU A 291 -7.61 14.62 -9.03
CA GLU A 291 -8.65 14.16 -8.09
C GLU A 291 -8.40 14.65 -6.66
N GLU A 292 -7.15 14.61 -6.19
CA GLU A 292 -6.82 14.97 -4.81
C GLU A 292 -7.08 16.46 -4.55
N LEU A 293 -6.79 17.32 -5.52
CA LEU A 293 -7.07 18.74 -5.39
C LEU A 293 -8.59 19.03 -5.39
N PHE A 294 -9.35 18.36 -6.26
CA PHE A 294 -10.81 18.44 -6.24
C PHE A 294 -11.39 17.95 -4.91
N ASP A 295 -10.87 16.84 -4.40
CA ASP A 295 -11.25 16.29 -3.10
C ASP A 295 -10.98 17.28 -1.97
N LEU A 296 -9.75 17.80 -1.88
CA LEU A 296 -9.39 18.79 -0.86
C LEU A 296 -10.27 20.04 -0.92
N ARG A 297 -10.57 20.54 -2.13
CA ARG A 297 -11.44 21.71 -2.32
C ARG A 297 -12.88 21.45 -1.86
N MET A 298 -13.44 20.29 -2.19
CA MET A 298 -14.76 19.86 -1.75
C MET A 298 -14.80 19.69 -0.23
N ARG A 299 -13.79 19.04 0.36
CA ARG A 299 -13.69 18.82 1.82
C ARG A 299 -13.60 20.12 2.59
N ASN A 300 -12.86 21.12 2.07
CA ASN A 300 -12.82 22.45 2.69
C ASN A 300 -14.21 23.08 2.72
N ALA A 301 -15.01 22.94 1.66
CA ALA A 301 -16.41 23.39 1.63
C ALA A 301 -17.30 22.61 2.61
N VAL A 302 -17.18 21.28 2.69
CA VAL A 302 -17.89 20.44 3.68
C VAL A 302 -17.53 20.86 5.12
N ARG A 303 -16.25 21.15 5.36
CA ARG A 303 -15.77 21.63 6.66
C ARG A 303 -16.38 22.99 7.00
N ALA A 304 -16.44 23.92 6.05
CA ALA A 304 -17.08 25.22 6.22
C ALA A 304 -18.63 25.12 6.35
N GLY A 305 -19.23 24.03 5.85
CA GLY A 305 -20.70 23.94 5.73
C GLY A 305 -21.25 24.76 4.57
N ASP A 306 -20.41 25.04 3.57
CA ASP A 306 -20.75 25.82 2.38
C ASP A 306 -21.33 24.87 1.31
N TRP A 307 -22.60 24.53 1.47
CA TRP A 307 -23.30 23.59 0.59
C TRP A 307 -23.35 24.04 -0.88
N PRO A 308 -23.55 25.34 -1.23
CA PRO A 308 -23.40 25.80 -2.61
C PRO A 308 -22.04 25.42 -3.21
N GLN A 309 -20.95 25.63 -2.46
CA GLN A 309 -19.61 25.29 -2.94
C GLN A 309 -19.37 23.78 -3.03
N VAL A 310 -19.89 22.98 -2.08
CA VAL A 310 -19.80 21.51 -2.19
C VAL A 310 -20.43 21.05 -3.50
N ARG A 311 -21.64 21.53 -3.79
CA ARG A 311 -22.37 21.20 -5.02
C ARG A 311 -21.61 21.65 -6.27
N GLU A 312 -21.16 22.90 -6.30
CA GLU A 312 -20.43 23.47 -7.45
C GLU A 312 -19.19 22.64 -7.79
N TRP A 313 -18.35 22.35 -6.78
CA TRP A 313 -17.08 21.67 -7.02
C TRP A 313 -17.26 20.20 -7.37
N VAL A 314 -18.24 19.51 -6.78
CA VAL A 314 -18.57 18.15 -7.22
C VAL A 314 -19.06 18.14 -8.68
N LEU A 315 -19.91 19.08 -9.09
CA LEU A 315 -20.39 19.14 -10.47
C LEU A 315 -19.30 19.53 -11.48
N LYS A 316 -18.26 20.26 -11.07
CA LYS A 316 -17.09 20.58 -11.91
C LYS A 316 -16.08 19.44 -12.02
N MET A 317 -16.11 18.45 -11.12
CA MET A 317 -15.22 17.28 -11.23
C MET A 317 -15.48 16.53 -12.55
N PRO A 318 -14.44 16.04 -13.23
CA PRO A 318 -14.58 15.07 -14.31
C PRO A 318 -15.47 13.88 -13.91
N ASP A 319 -16.22 13.32 -14.86
CA ASP A 319 -17.16 12.22 -14.59
C ASP A 319 -16.47 11.02 -13.92
N ARG A 320 -15.22 10.71 -14.32
CA ARG A 320 -14.44 9.61 -13.75
C ARG A 320 -14.25 9.71 -12.22
N PHE A 321 -14.21 10.93 -11.68
CA PHE A 321 -14.17 11.16 -10.23
C PHE A 321 -15.58 11.34 -9.68
N ARG A 322 -16.35 12.27 -10.28
CA ARG A 322 -17.70 12.67 -9.81
C ARG A 322 -18.61 11.48 -9.57
N ASN A 323 -18.48 10.43 -10.37
CA ASN A 323 -19.35 9.27 -10.33
C ASN A 323 -19.11 8.34 -9.14
N GLU A 324 -17.99 8.48 -8.43
CA GLU A 324 -17.74 7.70 -7.22
C GLU A 324 -18.74 8.01 -6.11
N ALA A 325 -19.11 6.99 -5.33
CA ALA A 325 -20.13 7.10 -4.28
C ALA A 325 -19.88 8.22 -3.27
N ARG A 326 -18.62 8.52 -2.97
CA ARG A 326 -18.25 9.60 -2.05
C ARG A 326 -18.74 10.96 -2.53
N TYR A 327 -18.45 11.31 -3.79
CA TYR A 327 -18.82 12.61 -4.33
C TYR A 327 -20.32 12.68 -4.59
N GLN A 328 -20.93 11.58 -5.05
CA GLN A 328 -22.39 11.49 -5.17
C GLN A 328 -23.11 11.63 -3.80
N TYR A 329 -22.56 11.05 -2.74
CA TYR A 329 -23.09 11.24 -1.38
C TYR A 329 -23.05 12.71 -0.94
N TRP A 330 -21.92 13.38 -1.14
CA TRP A 330 -21.75 14.79 -0.76
C TRP A 330 -22.56 15.73 -1.66
N LEU A 331 -22.73 15.42 -2.94
CA LEU A 331 -23.65 16.11 -3.84
C LEU A 331 -25.08 16.01 -3.29
N GLY A 332 -25.52 14.81 -2.93
CA GLY A 332 -26.86 14.62 -2.37
C GLY A 332 -27.06 15.37 -1.05
N ARG A 333 -26.04 15.38 -0.18
CA ARG A 333 -26.05 16.17 1.07
C ARG A 333 -26.11 17.67 0.83
N ALA A 334 -25.40 18.16 -0.16
CA ALA A 334 -25.45 19.57 -0.54
C ALA A 334 -26.81 19.94 -1.11
N ASP A 335 -27.36 19.13 -2.03
CA ASP A 335 -28.68 19.35 -2.62
C ASP A 335 -29.80 19.31 -1.56
N ASP A 336 -29.78 18.36 -0.64
CA ASP A 336 -30.74 18.27 0.48
C ASP A 336 -30.70 19.54 1.35
N SER A 337 -29.49 19.97 1.72
CA SER A 337 -29.27 21.20 2.51
C SER A 337 -29.67 22.48 1.77
N LEU A 338 -29.77 22.43 0.44
CA LEU A 338 -30.18 23.53 -0.43
C LEU A 338 -31.68 23.46 -0.81
N GLY A 339 -32.45 22.54 -0.22
CA GLY A 339 -33.87 22.39 -0.52
C GLY A 339 -34.15 21.76 -1.88
N ARG A 340 -33.26 20.89 -2.37
CA ARG A 340 -33.33 20.18 -3.66
C ARG A 340 -33.49 18.66 -3.45
N PRO A 341 -34.60 18.19 -2.86
CA PRO A 341 -34.74 16.81 -2.44
C PRO A 341 -34.73 15.80 -3.60
N GLN A 342 -35.18 16.19 -4.79
CA GLN A 342 -35.20 15.30 -5.95
C GLN A 342 -33.79 15.07 -6.50
N GLU A 343 -32.99 16.13 -6.63
CA GLU A 343 -31.58 16.03 -6.98
C GLU A 343 -30.80 15.27 -5.91
N ALA A 344 -31.08 15.52 -4.62
CA ALA A 344 -30.46 14.81 -3.51
C ALA A 344 -30.69 13.30 -3.59
N ARG A 345 -31.96 12.89 -3.79
CA ARG A 345 -32.34 11.48 -3.94
C ARG A 345 -31.72 10.85 -5.18
N THR A 346 -31.54 11.61 -6.26
CA THR A 346 -30.89 11.12 -7.49
C THR A 346 -29.42 10.80 -7.23
N ALA A 347 -28.70 11.72 -6.59
CA ALA A 347 -27.29 11.53 -6.25
C ALA A 347 -27.11 10.37 -5.25
N TRP A 348 -27.96 10.27 -4.22
CA TRP A 348 -27.89 9.16 -3.26
C TRP A 348 -28.26 7.81 -3.87
N THR A 349 -29.27 7.73 -4.75
CA THR A 349 -29.60 6.49 -5.48
C THR A 349 -28.38 5.99 -6.24
N ARG A 350 -27.63 6.90 -6.88
CA ARG A 350 -26.40 6.56 -7.59
C ARG A 350 -25.28 6.11 -6.66
N ALA A 351 -25.04 6.82 -5.56
CA ALA A 351 -23.99 6.43 -4.61
C ALA A 351 -24.27 5.04 -4.00
N ALA A 352 -25.54 4.74 -3.76
CA ALA A 352 -25.97 3.57 -3.01
C ALA A 352 -25.95 2.26 -3.81
N THR A 353 -25.52 2.28 -5.07
CA THR A 353 -25.14 1.07 -5.82
C THR A 353 -23.77 0.52 -5.39
N GLU A 354 -22.97 1.32 -4.69
CA GLU A 354 -21.61 0.96 -4.30
C GLU A 354 -21.51 0.33 -2.91
N ARG A 355 -20.65 -0.70 -2.79
CA ARG A 355 -20.38 -1.42 -1.53
C ARG A 355 -19.26 -0.76 -0.72
N ASN A 356 -19.48 0.50 -0.31
CA ASN A 356 -18.55 1.23 0.55
C ASN A 356 -19.30 2.11 1.54
N PHE A 357 -18.56 2.77 2.44
CA PHE A 357 -19.12 3.61 3.50
C PHE A 357 -20.12 4.65 2.98
N TYR A 358 -19.82 5.35 1.88
CA TYR A 358 -20.71 6.37 1.34
C TYR A 358 -21.89 5.81 0.58
N GLY A 359 -21.73 4.66 -0.09
CA GLY A 359 -22.85 3.95 -0.69
C GLY A 359 -23.85 3.47 0.37
N PHE A 360 -23.37 2.91 1.48
CA PHE A 360 -24.23 2.52 2.60
C PHE A 360 -24.90 3.72 3.28
N LEU A 361 -24.18 4.83 3.48
CA LEU A 361 -24.78 6.05 4.00
C LEU A 361 -25.86 6.64 3.07
N ALA A 362 -25.63 6.60 1.76
CA ALA A 362 -26.62 7.04 0.79
C ALA A 362 -27.86 6.13 0.79
N ALA A 363 -27.67 4.82 0.94
CA ALA A 363 -28.75 3.86 1.09
C ALA A 363 -29.59 4.12 2.35
N ASP A 364 -28.95 4.40 3.48
CA ASP A 364 -29.62 4.80 4.72
C ASP A 364 -30.48 6.06 4.54
N ARG A 365 -29.96 7.07 3.82
CA ARG A 365 -30.66 8.34 3.57
C ARG A 365 -31.93 8.16 2.74
N ILE A 366 -31.95 7.21 1.80
CA ILE A 366 -33.10 6.96 0.92
C ILE A 366 -33.94 5.75 1.34
N GLY A 367 -33.61 5.12 2.48
CA GLY A 367 -34.37 4.03 3.07
C GLY A 367 -34.35 2.73 2.25
N GLN A 368 -33.23 2.42 1.58
CA GLN A 368 -33.08 1.18 0.81
C GLN A 368 -32.09 0.21 1.44
N ALA A 369 -32.23 -1.07 1.13
CA ALA A 369 -31.26 -2.10 1.49
C ALA A 369 -29.90 -1.84 0.82
N TYR A 370 -28.83 -2.33 1.43
CA TYR A 370 -27.48 -2.14 0.90
C TYR A 370 -27.20 -3.03 -0.30
N SER A 371 -26.66 -2.44 -1.36
CA SER A 371 -26.12 -3.14 -2.51
C SER A 371 -24.82 -3.84 -2.14
N LEU A 372 -24.90 -5.12 -1.80
CA LEU A 372 -23.72 -5.92 -1.47
C LEU A 372 -23.00 -6.44 -2.72
N ASN A 373 -23.61 -6.42 -3.91
CA ASN A 373 -23.01 -6.87 -5.18
C ASN A 373 -22.24 -8.19 -5.00
N ARG A 374 -22.94 -9.23 -4.53
CA ARG A 374 -22.34 -10.50 -4.12
C ARG A 374 -22.27 -11.47 -5.30
N ASP A 375 -21.13 -12.13 -5.44
CA ASP A 375 -20.91 -13.24 -6.35
C ASP A 375 -20.76 -14.53 -5.52
N ASP A 376 -21.80 -15.37 -5.57
CA ASP A 376 -21.96 -16.58 -4.75
C ASP A 376 -21.53 -17.83 -5.51
N GLN A 377 -20.28 -17.88 -5.94
CA GLN A 377 -19.75 -19.08 -6.56
C GLN A 377 -19.27 -20.08 -5.49
N ASP A 378 -19.90 -21.24 -5.49
CA ASP A 378 -19.48 -22.39 -4.69
C ASP A 378 -18.74 -23.42 -5.54
N PHE A 379 -17.89 -24.22 -4.90
CA PHE A 379 -17.13 -25.30 -5.51
C PHE A 379 -17.37 -26.60 -4.75
N SER A 380 -17.45 -27.72 -5.46
CA SER A 380 -17.60 -29.05 -4.87
C SER A 380 -16.30 -29.54 -4.22
N ASP A 381 -16.42 -30.50 -3.29
CA ASP A 381 -15.26 -31.13 -2.66
C ASP A 381 -14.32 -31.80 -3.69
N ALA A 382 -14.86 -32.30 -4.80
CA ALA A 382 -14.07 -32.89 -5.87
C ALA A 382 -13.21 -31.84 -6.60
N GLU A 383 -13.79 -30.69 -6.93
CA GLU A 383 -13.05 -29.57 -7.54
C GLU A 383 -11.96 -29.03 -6.60
N LEU A 384 -12.25 -28.94 -5.31
CA LEU A 384 -11.26 -28.50 -4.32
C LEU A 384 -10.16 -29.56 -4.05
N ALA A 385 -10.49 -30.85 -4.20
CA ALA A 385 -9.49 -31.91 -4.16
C ALA A 385 -8.49 -31.80 -5.33
N GLU A 386 -8.92 -31.38 -6.52
CA GLU A 386 -8.01 -31.10 -7.63
C GLU A 386 -7.04 -29.95 -7.32
N VAL A 387 -7.53 -28.89 -6.66
CA VAL A 387 -6.68 -27.77 -6.21
C VAL A 387 -5.60 -28.25 -5.23
N ALA A 388 -5.97 -29.14 -4.29
CA ALA A 388 -5.06 -29.73 -3.33
C ALA A 388 -3.91 -30.51 -3.99
N GLU A 389 -4.15 -31.05 -5.18
CA GLU A 389 -3.18 -31.86 -5.91
C GLU A 389 -2.19 -31.04 -6.75
N THR A 390 -2.43 -29.74 -6.92
CA THR A 390 -1.51 -28.85 -7.64
C THR A 390 -0.16 -28.76 -6.94
N PRO A 391 0.98 -28.70 -7.67
CA PRO A 391 2.31 -28.67 -7.06
C PRO A 391 2.50 -27.50 -6.09
N ALA A 392 2.02 -26.29 -6.46
CA ALA A 392 2.12 -25.12 -5.59
C ALA A 392 1.39 -25.31 -4.25
N VAL A 393 0.17 -25.85 -4.25
CA VAL A 393 -0.59 -26.08 -3.01
C VAL A 393 0.06 -27.17 -2.15
N LYS A 394 0.60 -28.22 -2.77
CA LYS A 394 1.40 -29.22 -2.05
C LYS A 394 2.63 -28.62 -1.38
N ARG A 395 3.35 -27.71 -2.06
CA ARG A 395 4.48 -26.96 -1.45
C ARG A 395 4.02 -26.09 -0.29
N VAL A 396 2.92 -25.36 -0.43
CA VAL A 396 2.33 -24.54 0.65
C VAL A 396 2.08 -25.39 1.90
N ARG A 397 1.44 -26.55 1.75
CA ARG A 397 1.16 -27.48 2.86
C ARG A 397 2.44 -28.01 3.50
N ALA A 398 3.39 -28.49 2.68
CA ALA A 398 4.65 -29.02 3.18
C ALA A 398 5.45 -27.95 3.96
N LEU A 399 5.47 -26.70 3.47
CA LEU A 399 6.11 -25.58 4.17
C LEU A 399 5.41 -25.24 5.48
N MET A 400 4.07 -25.26 5.51
CA MET A 400 3.32 -25.08 6.76
C MET A 400 3.63 -26.18 7.79
N ASN A 401 3.77 -27.44 7.36
CA ASN A 401 4.07 -28.56 8.24
C ASN A 401 5.44 -28.49 8.92
N ILE A 402 6.36 -27.67 8.39
CA ILE A 402 7.70 -27.42 8.96
C ILE A 402 7.86 -26.01 9.54
N ASP A 403 6.75 -25.31 9.81
CA ASP A 403 6.69 -23.95 10.37
C ASP A 403 7.29 -22.84 9.47
N GLU A 404 7.45 -23.08 8.17
CA GLU A 404 7.96 -22.12 7.19
C GLU A 404 6.85 -21.24 6.59
N ILE A 405 6.07 -20.60 7.47
CA ILE A 405 4.86 -19.85 7.09
C ILE A 405 5.15 -18.72 6.08
N GLY A 406 6.29 -18.04 6.21
CA GLY A 406 6.68 -16.98 5.27
C GLY A 406 6.95 -17.49 3.85
N LEU A 407 7.53 -18.68 3.72
CA LEU A 407 7.75 -19.32 2.42
C LEU A 407 6.43 -19.89 1.87
N ALA A 408 5.60 -20.50 2.72
CA ALA A 408 4.27 -20.98 2.34
C ALA A 408 3.41 -19.84 1.77
N ARG A 409 3.43 -18.65 2.40
CA ARG A 409 2.78 -17.45 1.86
C ARG A 409 3.34 -17.06 0.49
N SER A 410 4.65 -17.15 0.31
CA SER A 410 5.31 -16.75 -0.94
C SER A 410 4.91 -17.69 -2.10
N GLU A 411 4.83 -19.00 -1.85
CA GLU A 411 4.30 -20.00 -2.79
C GLU A 411 2.84 -19.71 -3.13
N TRP A 412 2.01 -19.48 -2.11
CA TRP A 412 0.59 -19.12 -2.32
C TRP A 412 0.44 -17.85 -3.15
N PHE A 413 1.25 -16.82 -2.85
CA PHE A 413 1.19 -15.54 -3.55
C PHE A 413 1.58 -15.66 -5.02
N ASN A 414 2.59 -16.50 -5.31
CA ASN A 414 2.98 -16.82 -6.68
C ASN A 414 1.84 -17.56 -7.40
N ALA A 415 1.29 -18.61 -6.78
CA ALA A 415 0.22 -19.41 -7.37
C ALA A 415 -1.01 -18.58 -7.73
N VAL A 416 -1.47 -17.70 -6.84
CA VAL A 416 -2.61 -16.81 -7.13
C VAL A 416 -2.25 -15.79 -8.21
N THR A 417 -1.02 -15.26 -8.21
CA THR A 417 -0.58 -14.27 -9.21
C THR A 417 -0.60 -14.84 -10.63
N GLN A 418 -0.24 -16.11 -10.78
CA GLN A 418 -0.19 -16.80 -12.08
C GLN A 418 -1.55 -17.37 -12.50
N ALA A 419 -2.52 -17.45 -11.59
CA ALA A 419 -3.84 -17.97 -11.88
C ALA A 419 -4.66 -16.97 -12.70
N ASP A 420 -5.49 -17.51 -13.59
CA ASP A 420 -6.61 -16.77 -14.16
C ASP A 420 -7.73 -16.56 -13.12
N ASP A 421 -8.77 -15.81 -13.48
CA ASP A 421 -9.88 -15.51 -12.57
C ASP A 421 -10.51 -16.79 -11.98
N ALA A 422 -10.69 -17.83 -12.80
CA ALA A 422 -11.27 -19.10 -12.37
C ALA A 422 -10.34 -19.88 -11.41
N GLY A 423 -9.03 -19.87 -11.66
CA GLY A 423 -8.01 -20.43 -10.78
C GLY A 423 -7.92 -19.68 -9.45
N ALA A 424 -7.93 -18.35 -9.48
CA ALA A 424 -7.89 -17.51 -8.28
C ALA A 424 -9.11 -17.76 -7.37
N ARG A 425 -10.31 -17.94 -7.96
CA ARG A 425 -11.54 -18.30 -7.24
C ARG A 425 -11.44 -19.67 -6.58
N ARG A 426 -10.96 -20.69 -7.31
CA ARG A 426 -10.72 -22.05 -6.78
C ARG A 426 -9.69 -22.05 -5.65
N LEU A 427 -8.60 -21.30 -5.79
CA LEU A 427 -7.60 -21.13 -4.73
C LEU A 427 -8.20 -20.43 -3.49
N ALA A 428 -8.96 -19.36 -3.67
CA ALA A 428 -9.63 -18.67 -2.56
C ALA A 428 -10.61 -19.62 -1.82
N ALA A 429 -11.43 -20.37 -2.56
CA ALA A 429 -12.35 -21.34 -2.00
C ALA A 429 -11.63 -22.48 -1.26
N TYR A 430 -10.55 -23.01 -1.84
CA TYR A 430 -9.72 -24.04 -1.21
C TYR A 430 -9.11 -23.52 0.10
N ALA A 431 -8.47 -22.34 0.09
CA ALA A 431 -7.90 -21.75 1.30
C ALA A 431 -8.95 -21.53 2.39
N LEU A 432 -10.18 -21.12 2.00
CA LEU A 432 -11.26 -20.96 2.95
C LEU A 432 -11.66 -22.30 3.60
N GLN A 433 -11.79 -23.37 2.80
CA GLN A 433 -12.09 -24.73 3.29
C GLN A 433 -11.03 -25.22 4.28
N GLN A 434 -9.75 -24.91 4.01
CA GLN A 434 -8.63 -25.23 4.89
C GLN A 434 -8.49 -24.27 6.10
N LYS A 435 -9.36 -23.26 6.20
CA LYS A 435 -9.31 -22.19 7.23
C LYS A 435 -8.03 -21.36 7.20
N TRP A 436 -7.39 -21.24 6.03
CA TRP A 436 -6.27 -20.33 5.80
C TRP A 436 -6.81 -18.94 5.48
N TYR A 437 -7.40 -18.29 6.48
CA TYR A 437 -8.22 -17.09 6.30
C TYR A 437 -7.45 -15.91 5.69
N ASP A 438 -6.21 -15.71 6.08
CA ASP A 438 -5.35 -14.66 5.53
C ASP A 438 -4.96 -14.93 4.07
N LEU A 439 -4.69 -16.19 3.73
CA LEU A 439 -4.43 -16.63 2.35
C LEU A 439 -5.68 -16.51 1.47
N THR A 440 -6.86 -16.78 2.04
CA THR A 440 -8.16 -16.58 1.38
C THR A 440 -8.34 -15.10 1.03
N VAL A 441 -8.18 -14.21 2.03
CA VAL A 441 -8.30 -12.77 1.82
C VAL A 441 -7.26 -12.27 0.83
N PHE A 442 -6.02 -12.72 0.92
CA PHE A 442 -4.99 -12.36 -0.04
C PHE A 442 -5.37 -12.79 -1.46
N ALA A 443 -5.89 -14.01 -1.63
CA ALA A 443 -6.28 -14.52 -2.94
C ALA A 443 -7.30 -13.61 -3.61
N THR A 444 -8.27 -13.10 -2.85
CA THR A 444 -9.27 -12.15 -3.37
C THR A 444 -8.67 -10.80 -3.75
N ILE A 445 -7.67 -10.30 -3.02
CA ILE A 445 -7.01 -9.02 -3.32
C ILE A 445 -6.20 -9.15 -4.61
N ARG A 446 -5.42 -10.22 -4.75
CA ARG A 446 -4.55 -10.41 -5.89
C ARG A 446 -5.32 -10.76 -7.16
N GLY A 447 -6.32 -11.63 -7.05
CA GLY A 447 -7.24 -11.99 -8.14
C GLY A 447 -8.35 -10.96 -8.39
N GLN A 448 -8.33 -9.80 -7.73
CA GLN A 448 -9.34 -8.74 -7.87
C GLN A 448 -10.80 -9.23 -7.73
N LEU A 449 -11.02 -10.23 -6.87
CA LEU A 449 -12.31 -10.89 -6.64
C LEU A 449 -13.19 -10.04 -5.72
N TRP A 450 -13.46 -8.80 -6.09
CA TRP A 450 -14.08 -7.81 -5.22
C TRP A 450 -15.48 -8.22 -4.76
N ASP A 451 -16.21 -8.99 -5.57
CA ASP A 451 -17.60 -9.41 -5.30
C ASP A 451 -17.72 -10.79 -4.64
N GLY A 452 -16.63 -11.55 -4.54
CA GLY A 452 -16.54 -12.81 -3.79
C GLY A 452 -16.51 -12.57 -2.27
N LEU A 453 -17.62 -12.09 -1.71
CA LEU A 453 -17.68 -11.58 -0.33
C LEU A 453 -17.39 -12.64 0.73
N SER A 454 -17.82 -13.88 0.52
CA SER A 454 -17.56 -15.01 1.43
C SER A 454 -16.06 -15.24 1.62
N TRP A 455 -15.25 -15.02 0.58
CA TRP A 455 -13.79 -15.14 0.63
C TRP A 455 -13.11 -13.85 1.13
N ARG A 456 -13.65 -12.67 0.79
CA ARG A 456 -13.09 -11.38 1.24
C ARG A 456 -13.31 -11.11 2.72
N PHE A 457 -14.40 -11.64 3.26
CA PHE A 457 -14.87 -11.46 4.63
C PHE A 457 -15.18 -12.84 5.23
N PRO A 458 -14.17 -13.72 5.35
CA PRO A 458 -14.40 -15.09 5.82
C PRO A 458 -14.76 -15.08 7.32
N PRO A 459 -15.43 -16.14 7.81
CA PRO A 459 -15.80 -16.29 9.22
C PRO A 459 -14.60 -16.66 10.13
N ALA A 460 -13.49 -15.93 9.98
CA ALA A 460 -12.22 -16.17 10.65
C ALA A 460 -12.34 -15.96 12.16
N TRP A 461 -12.06 -17.01 12.95
CA TRP A 461 -12.20 -17.00 14.43
C TRP A 461 -13.54 -16.46 14.92
N GLN A 462 -14.63 -16.63 14.15
CA GLN A 462 -15.92 -16.02 14.44
C GLN A 462 -16.42 -16.36 15.86
N GLN A 463 -16.23 -17.60 16.31
CA GLN A 463 -16.64 -18.03 17.65
C GLN A 463 -15.88 -17.27 18.76
N ASP A 464 -14.58 -17.04 18.59
CA ASP A 464 -13.77 -16.28 19.55
C ASP A 464 -14.18 -14.81 19.56
N PHE A 465 -14.42 -14.21 18.38
CA PHE A 465 -14.93 -12.83 18.29
C PHE A 465 -16.32 -12.70 18.93
N GLN A 466 -17.21 -13.68 18.74
CA GLN A 466 -18.53 -13.70 19.39
C GLN A 466 -18.40 -13.82 20.92
N ARG A 467 -17.55 -14.72 21.40
CA ARG A 467 -17.29 -14.90 22.83
C ARG A 467 -16.73 -13.65 23.47
N PHE A 468 -15.59 -13.15 22.99
CA PHE A 468 -14.93 -12.00 23.60
C PHE A 468 -15.66 -10.68 23.33
N GLY A 469 -16.43 -10.59 22.24
CA GLY A 469 -17.39 -9.52 22.01
C GLY A 469 -18.49 -9.53 23.06
N ALA A 470 -19.08 -10.68 23.37
CA ALA A 470 -20.06 -10.80 24.45
C ALA A 470 -19.47 -10.44 25.82
N ASP A 471 -18.30 -10.99 26.16
CA ASP A 471 -17.60 -10.72 27.42
C ASP A 471 -17.28 -9.23 27.60
N ALA A 472 -16.88 -8.55 26.52
CA ALA A 472 -16.54 -7.13 26.53
C ALA A 472 -17.75 -6.20 26.30
N GLY A 473 -18.93 -6.71 25.94
CA GLY A 473 -20.06 -5.88 25.52
C GLY A 473 -19.79 -5.08 24.23
N VAL A 474 -19.19 -5.73 23.24
CA VAL A 474 -18.85 -5.17 21.91
C VAL A 474 -19.46 -6.04 20.82
N ASP A 475 -20.00 -5.39 19.79
CA ASP A 475 -20.51 -6.07 18.60
C ASP A 475 -19.42 -6.92 17.92
N PRO A 476 -19.59 -8.26 17.82
CA PRO A 476 -18.58 -9.13 17.25
C PRO A 476 -18.26 -8.83 15.78
N TRP A 477 -19.23 -8.29 15.01
CA TRP A 477 -18.99 -7.91 13.62
C TRP A 477 -18.10 -6.67 13.51
N MET A 478 -18.12 -5.79 14.52
CA MET A 478 -17.17 -4.68 14.62
C MET A 478 -15.75 -5.18 14.94
N LEU A 479 -15.62 -6.20 15.80
CA LEU A 479 -14.34 -6.82 16.10
C LEU A 479 -13.71 -7.49 14.87
N MET A 480 -14.51 -8.26 14.14
CA MET A 480 -14.07 -8.89 12.88
C MET A 480 -13.71 -7.84 11.83
N ALA A 481 -14.47 -6.75 11.73
CA ALA A 481 -14.17 -5.63 10.84
C ALA A 481 -12.82 -4.96 11.16
N LEU A 482 -12.53 -4.74 12.44
CA LEU A 482 -11.23 -4.25 12.90
C LEU A 482 -10.11 -5.22 12.51
N ALA A 483 -10.23 -6.50 12.88
CA ALA A 483 -9.21 -7.49 12.57
C ALA A 483 -8.96 -7.64 11.04
N ARG A 484 -10.03 -7.58 10.24
CA ARG A 484 -9.95 -7.59 8.78
C ARG A 484 -9.19 -6.38 8.23
N ARG A 485 -9.36 -5.20 8.83
CA ARG A 485 -8.67 -3.97 8.44
C ARG A 485 -7.22 -3.94 8.91
N GLU A 486 -6.96 -4.46 10.11
CA GLU A 486 -5.65 -4.41 10.77
C GLU A 486 -4.65 -5.42 10.19
N SER A 487 -5.08 -6.67 9.99
CA SER A 487 -4.15 -7.76 9.63
C SER A 487 -4.56 -8.56 8.41
N ALA A 488 -5.73 -8.27 7.82
CA ALA A 488 -6.36 -9.17 6.86
C ALA A 488 -6.45 -10.62 7.38
N PHE A 489 -6.67 -10.77 8.70
CA PHE A 489 -6.70 -12.04 9.43
C PHE A 489 -5.36 -12.81 9.52
N ASN A 490 -4.22 -12.16 9.27
CA ASN A 490 -2.91 -12.76 9.52
C ASN A 490 -2.57 -12.72 11.03
N PRO A 491 -2.54 -13.86 11.74
CA PRO A 491 -2.31 -13.90 13.19
C PRO A 491 -0.87 -13.55 13.58
N THR A 492 0.09 -13.62 12.65
CA THR A 492 1.50 -13.27 12.91
C THR A 492 1.89 -11.92 12.31
N ALA A 493 0.92 -11.10 11.90
CA ALA A 493 1.17 -9.78 11.32
C ALA A 493 1.97 -8.89 12.30
N THR A 494 3.02 -8.26 11.79
CA THR A 494 3.83 -7.28 12.54
C THR A 494 4.00 -6.01 11.69
N SER A 495 3.58 -4.86 12.22
CA SER A 495 3.77 -3.58 11.53
C SER A 495 5.20 -3.05 11.68
N PRO A 496 5.65 -2.13 10.82
CA PRO A 496 6.96 -1.48 10.94
C PRO A 496 7.18 -0.77 12.29
N VAL A 497 6.10 -0.32 12.93
CA VAL A 497 6.15 0.36 14.24
C VAL A 497 5.93 -0.60 15.41
N GLY A 498 5.77 -1.90 15.15
CA GLY A 498 5.76 -2.95 16.17
C GLY A 498 4.38 -3.40 16.67
N ALA A 499 3.29 -3.03 15.99
CA ALA A 499 1.95 -3.54 16.27
C ALA A 499 1.84 -5.03 15.86
N ARG A 500 1.08 -5.85 16.60
CA ARG A 500 1.13 -7.32 16.47
C ARG A 500 -0.24 -8.02 16.44
N GLY A 501 -0.31 -9.07 15.64
CA GLY A 501 -1.41 -10.03 15.58
C GLY A 501 -2.67 -9.53 14.89
N LEU A 502 -3.76 -10.27 15.07
CA LEU A 502 -5.03 -10.10 14.34
C LEU A 502 -5.58 -8.67 14.42
N MET A 503 -5.53 -8.07 15.60
CA MET A 503 -6.04 -6.73 15.90
C MET A 503 -4.93 -5.69 16.05
N GLN A 504 -3.71 -6.00 15.61
CA GLN A 504 -2.54 -5.08 15.59
C GLN A 504 -2.36 -4.29 16.91
N LEU A 505 -2.26 -5.02 18.02
CA LEU A 505 -2.01 -4.39 19.31
C LEU A 505 -0.55 -3.97 19.45
N MET A 506 -0.33 -2.74 19.91
CA MET A 506 0.98 -2.30 20.39
C MET A 506 1.32 -3.02 21.70
N PRO A 507 2.58 -3.44 21.94
CA PRO A 507 2.97 -4.09 23.19
C PRO A 507 2.61 -3.28 24.44
N GLY A 508 2.76 -1.95 24.39
CA GLY A 508 2.37 -1.05 25.49
C GLY A 508 0.86 -1.07 25.77
N THR A 509 0.03 -1.05 24.72
CA THR A 509 -1.43 -1.17 24.83
C THR A 509 -1.84 -2.53 25.40
N ALA A 510 -1.25 -3.62 24.90
CA ALA A 510 -1.52 -4.96 25.39
C ALA A 510 -1.17 -5.10 26.88
N ALA A 511 -0.05 -4.52 27.33
CA ALA A 511 0.34 -4.50 28.74
C ALA A 511 -0.65 -3.70 29.61
N GLN A 512 -1.11 -2.54 29.13
CA GLN A 512 -2.13 -1.75 29.82
C GLN A 512 -3.42 -2.55 30.02
N VAL A 513 -3.97 -3.10 28.93
CA VAL A 513 -5.23 -3.86 28.96
C VAL A 513 -5.11 -5.11 29.82
N SER A 514 -3.98 -5.83 29.72
CA SER A 514 -3.74 -7.03 30.52
C SER A 514 -3.77 -6.72 32.02
N ARG A 515 -3.16 -5.61 32.45
CA ARG A 515 -3.23 -5.15 33.85
C ARG A 515 -4.66 -4.84 34.28
N GLY A 516 -5.45 -4.18 33.43
CA GLY A 516 -6.86 -3.90 33.70
C GLY A 516 -7.71 -5.16 33.89
N LEU A 517 -7.35 -6.24 33.18
CA LEU A 517 -8.00 -7.55 33.30
C LEU A 517 -7.40 -8.46 34.39
N GLY A 518 -6.36 -8.02 35.11
CA GLY A 518 -5.65 -8.86 36.08
C GLY A 518 -4.86 -10.02 35.46
N LEU A 519 -4.45 -9.89 34.19
CA LEU A 519 -3.69 -10.90 33.45
C LEU A 519 -2.19 -10.57 33.43
N PRO A 520 -1.31 -11.58 33.30
CA PRO A 520 0.10 -11.36 33.01
C PRO A 520 0.29 -10.58 31.71
N THR A 521 1.35 -9.75 31.66
CA THR A 521 1.69 -9.04 30.42
C THR A 521 2.14 -10.06 29.35
N PRO A 522 1.52 -10.07 28.15
CA PRO A 522 1.88 -11.03 27.12
C PRO A 522 3.27 -10.73 26.54
N SER A 523 3.98 -11.78 26.15
CA SER A 523 5.19 -11.63 25.34
C SER A 523 4.85 -11.21 23.91
N ASN A 524 5.83 -10.70 23.17
CA ASN A 524 5.67 -10.38 21.75
C ASN A 524 5.22 -11.58 20.90
N ALA A 525 5.64 -12.79 21.27
CA ALA A 525 5.21 -14.02 20.61
C ALA A 525 3.76 -14.39 20.97
N ALA A 526 3.37 -14.20 22.24
CA ALA A 526 1.99 -14.44 22.69
C ALA A 526 0.97 -13.50 22.04
N LEU A 527 1.38 -12.32 21.57
CA LEU A 527 0.50 -11.45 20.76
C LEU A 527 0.18 -12.01 19.37
N GLY A 528 0.91 -13.04 18.92
CA GLY A 528 0.59 -13.81 17.72
C GLY A 528 -0.44 -14.91 17.95
N ASP A 529 -0.79 -15.23 19.20
CA ASP A 529 -1.88 -16.15 19.52
C ASP A 529 -3.24 -15.48 19.25
N PRO A 530 -4.08 -16.03 18.35
CA PRO A 530 -5.37 -15.43 17.99
C PRO A 530 -6.28 -15.16 19.20
N VAL A 531 -6.42 -16.13 20.10
CA VAL A 531 -7.34 -16.06 21.24
C VAL A 531 -6.94 -14.93 22.19
N THR A 532 -5.65 -14.87 22.54
CA THR A 532 -5.07 -13.80 23.37
C THR A 532 -5.25 -12.43 22.70
N ASN A 533 -4.94 -12.33 21.41
CA ASN A 533 -5.02 -11.07 20.68
C ASN A 533 -6.46 -10.55 20.56
N ILE A 534 -7.42 -11.43 20.24
CA ILE A 534 -8.84 -11.09 20.16
C ILE A 534 -9.36 -10.63 21.52
N ARG A 535 -9.04 -11.35 22.60
CA ARG A 535 -9.47 -10.98 23.96
C ARG A 535 -9.01 -9.57 24.32
N LEU A 536 -7.71 -9.29 24.20
CA LEU A 536 -7.14 -7.99 24.55
C LEU A 536 -7.64 -6.88 23.62
N GLY A 537 -7.77 -7.16 22.32
CA GLY A 537 -8.26 -6.18 21.35
C GLY A 537 -9.73 -5.84 21.55
N SER A 538 -10.55 -6.82 21.94
CA SER A 538 -11.97 -6.62 22.29
C SER A 538 -12.11 -5.73 23.52
N THR A 539 -11.30 -5.93 24.55
CA THR A 539 -11.27 -5.06 25.73
C THR A 539 -10.79 -3.66 25.37
N TYR A 540 -9.76 -3.51 24.54
CA TYR A 540 -9.25 -2.18 24.17
C TYR A 540 -10.29 -1.36 23.39
N ILE A 541 -11.00 -1.96 22.42
CA ILE A 541 -12.06 -1.22 21.71
C ILE A 541 -13.26 -0.92 22.63
N ARG A 542 -13.56 -1.76 23.62
CA ARG A 542 -14.56 -1.45 24.67
C ARG A 542 -14.17 -0.18 25.43
N GLU A 543 -12.91 -0.04 25.86
CA GLU A 543 -12.42 1.18 26.52
C GLU A 543 -12.64 2.42 25.63
N MET A 544 -12.43 2.29 24.32
CA MET A 544 -12.69 3.40 23.38
C MET A 544 -14.19 3.69 23.25
N LEU A 545 -15.03 2.66 23.15
CA LEU A 545 -16.49 2.83 23.10
C LEU A 545 -17.02 3.48 24.38
N ASP A 546 -16.50 3.12 25.56
CA ASP A 546 -16.86 3.76 26.83
C ASP A 546 -16.45 5.23 26.84
N ARG A 547 -15.20 5.52 26.47
CA ARG A 547 -14.70 6.90 26.37
C ARG A 547 -15.56 7.76 25.45
N TYR A 548 -16.10 7.21 24.36
CA TYR A 548 -16.88 7.98 23.38
C TYR A 548 -18.39 7.71 23.46
N SER A 549 -18.91 7.38 24.65
CA SER A 549 -20.36 7.25 24.89
C SER A 549 -21.08 6.28 23.94
N GLY A 550 -20.39 5.20 23.55
CA GLY A 550 -20.84 4.17 22.62
C GLY A 550 -20.69 4.52 21.13
N ASN A 551 -20.06 5.64 20.78
CA ASN A 551 -19.94 6.09 19.39
C ASN A 551 -18.85 5.31 18.63
N ARG A 552 -19.24 4.51 17.62
CA ARG A 552 -18.32 3.62 16.90
C ARG A 552 -17.38 4.36 15.97
N LEU A 553 -17.79 5.50 15.41
CA LEU A 553 -16.97 6.32 14.53
C LEU A 553 -15.77 6.92 15.30
N ALA A 554 -16.04 7.51 16.46
CA ALA A 554 -14.99 8.05 17.33
C ALA A 554 -14.11 6.93 17.93
N ALA A 555 -14.71 5.81 18.35
CA ALA A 555 -13.96 4.67 18.89
C ALA A 555 -13.02 4.04 17.86
N ALA A 556 -13.47 3.82 16.62
CA ALA A 556 -12.61 3.32 15.54
C ALA A 556 -11.48 4.30 15.20
N ALA A 557 -11.77 5.61 15.19
CA ALA A 557 -10.74 6.63 15.00
C ALA A 557 -9.69 6.60 16.12
N ALA A 558 -10.13 6.41 17.37
CA ALA A 558 -9.25 6.38 18.54
C ALA A 558 -8.43 5.08 18.63
N TYR A 559 -8.98 3.97 18.16
CA TYR A 559 -8.24 2.72 18.05
C TYR A 559 -7.00 2.87 17.17
N ASN A 560 -7.16 3.51 16.00
CA ASN A 560 -6.07 3.72 15.03
C ASN A 560 -5.15 4.90 15.38
N ALA A 561 -5.71 6.06 15.73
CA ALA A 561 -4.94 7.29 15.94
C ALA A 561 -4.63 7.62 17.40
N GLY A 562 -5.17 6.85 18.35
CA GLY A 562 -5.09 7.13 19.78
C GLY A 562 -6.15 8.14 20.26
N PRO A 563 -6.70 7.97 21.47
CA PRO A 563 -7.81 8.77 21.97
C PRO A 563 -7.48 10.26 22.12
N GLY A 564 -6.24 10.60 22.53
CA GLY A 564 -5.83 12.01 22.69
C GLY A 564 -5.82 12.82 21.38
N ARG A 565 -5.77 12.17 20.21
CA ARG A 565 -5.96 12.85 18.92
C ARG A 565 -7.45 13.09 18.64
N VAL A 566 -8.28 12.08 18.86
CA VAL A 566 -9.73 12.16 18.65
C VAL A 566 -10.37 13.19 19.57
N ASP A 567 -9.95 13.27 20.84
CA ASP A 567 -10.42 14.28 21.78
C ASP A 567 -10.18 15.71 21.26
N ARG A 568 -9.01 15.95 20.64
CA ARG A 568 -8.70 17.24 20.00
C ARG A 568 -9.57 17.49 18.77
N TRP A 569 -9.73 16.50 17.90
CA TRP A 569 -10.59 16.62 16.71
C TRP A 569 -12.05 16.91 17.07
N LEU A 570 -12.55 16.34 18.17
CA LEU A 570 -13.88 16.62 18.71
C LEU A 570 -13.99 18.03 19.33
N ALA A 571 -12.89 18.59 19.84
CA ALA A 571 -12.84 19.95 20.37
C ALA A 571 -12.80 21.01 19.27
N ASP A 572 -12.01 20.75 18.23
CA ASP A 572 -11.69 21.75 17.21
C ASP A 572 -12.90 22.17 16.37
N THR A 573 -13.82 21.25 16.03
CA THR A 573 -15.02 21.65 15.27
C THR A 573 -16.22 20.71 15.46
N PRO A 574 -17.26 21.14 16.20
CA PRO A 574 -18.54 20.47 16.29
C PRO A 574 -19.15 20.14 14.92
N GLY A 575 -19.79 18.98 14.80
CA GLY A 575 -20.41 18.56 13.55
C GLY A 575 -21.37 17.38 13.65
N GLU A 576 -21.89 17.00 12.49
CA GLU A 576 -22.60 15.76 12.25
C GLU A 576 -21.60 14.61 12.00
N TYR A 577 -22.07 13.37 12.09
CA TYR A 577 -21.23 12.17 11.99
C TYR A 577 -20.39 12.11 10.71
N ASP A 578 -21.01 12.38 9.56
CA ASP A 578 -20.38 12.32 8.25
C ASP A 578 -19.34 13.44 8.06
N ARG A 579 -19.61 14.63 8.58
CA ARG A 579 -18.66 15.75 8.63
C ARG A 579 -17.51 15.46 9.59
N PHE A 580 -17.75 14.80 10.73
CA PHE A 580 -16.68 14.37 11.63
C PHE A 580 -15.71 13.43 10.89
N VAL A 581 -16.23 12.40 10.21
CA VAL A 581 -15.40 11.46 9.43
C VAL A 581 -14.57 12.21 8.37
N GLU A 582 -15.15 13.15 7.63
CA GLU A 582 -14.39 13.91 6.64
C GLU A 582 -13.42 14.93 7.21
N ARG A 583 -13.58 15.33 8.47
CA ARG A 583 -12.67 16.27 9.12
C ARG A 583 -11.46 15.60 9.75
N ILE A 584 -11.47 14.27 9.92
CA ILE A 584 -10.30 13.53 10.41
C ILE A 584 -9.08 13.92 9.55
N PRO A 585 -8.06 14.60 10.12
CA PRO A 585 -6.95 15.15 9.34
C PRO A 585 -6.09 14.06 8.70
N PHE A 586 -5.92 12.95 9.40
CA PHE A 586 -5.09 11.84 8.93
C PHE A 586 -5.85 11.03 7.87
N LYS A 587 -5.31 11.00 6.64
CA LYS A 587 -5.88 10.21 5.55
C LYS A 587 -6.04 8.75 5.94
N GLU A 588 -5.01 8.17 6.55
CA GLU A 588 -5.03 6.79 7.03
C GLU A 588 -6.19 6.52 8.00
N THR A 589 -6.32 7.30 9.06
CA THR A 589 -7.38 7.14 10.07
C THR A 589 -8.77 7.35 9.48
N ARG A 590 -8.91 8.30 8.56
CA ARG A 590 -10.19 8.55 7.90
C ARG A 590 -10.63 7.36 7.04
N GLU A 591 -9.73 6.83 6.23
CA GLU A 591 -10.03 5.63 5.43
C GLU A 591 -10.21 4.39 6.31
N TYR A 592 -9.50 4.32 7.44
CA TYR A 592 -9.68 3.28 8.45
C TYR A 592 -11.11 3.26 9.01
N VAL A 593 -11.62 4.41 9.47
CA VAL A 593 -12.99 4.51 10.03
C VAL A 593 -14.02 4.09 8.98
N LYS A 594 -13.93 4.63 7.76
CA LYS A 594 -14.83 4.25 6.65
C LYS A 594 -14.81 2.74 6.39
N ALA A 595 -13.61 2.16 6.32
CA ALA A 595 -13.43 0.74 6.07
C ALA A 595 -14.01 -0.13 7.18
N VAL A 596 -13.72 0.17 8.46
CA VAL A 596 -14.23 -0.63 9.60
C VAL A 596 -15.76 -0.64 9.63
N LEU A 597 -16.40 0.52 9.45
CA LEU A 597 -17.86 0.59 9.49
C LEU A 597 -18.49 -0.11 8.27
N ALA A 598 -17.89 0.01 7.08
CA ALA A 598 -18.35 -0.74 5.91
C ALA A 598 -18.14 -2.26 6.06
N TYR A 599 -17.01 -2.69 6.61
CA TYR A 599 -16.71 -4.12 6.82
C TYR A 599 -17.65 -4.74 7.85
N ARG A 600 -17.99 -4.00 8.90
CA ARG A 600 -18.98 -4.43 9.90
C ARG A 600 -20.32 -4.75 9.23
N VAL A 601 -20.79 -3.85 8.35
CA VAL A 601 -22.03 -4.07 7.57
C VAL A 601 -21.94 -5.36 6.77
N ILE A 602 -20.82 -5.59 6.08
CA ILE A 602 -20.65 -6.79 5.26
C ILE A 602 -20.66 -8.05 6.12
N PHE A 603 -19.91 -8.09 7.22
CA PHE A 603 -19.92 -9.23 8.15
C PHE A 603 -21.31 -9.52 8.71
N GLU A 604 -22.00 -8.49 9.21
CA GLU A 604 -23.35 -8.64 9.74
C GLU A 604 -24.33 -9.14 8.68
N SER A 605 -24.23 -8.60 7.45
CA SER A 605 -25.13 -8.98 6.35
C SER A 605 -24.88 -10.40 5.87
N LEU A 606 -23.61 -10.82 5.78
CA LEU A 606 -23.25 -12.20 5.43
C LEU A 606 -23.76 -13.17 6.49
N ALA A 607 -23.63 -12.83 7.78
CA ALA A 607 -24.12 -13.67 8.86
C ALA A 607 -25.65 -13.77 8.90
N LYS A 608 -26.36 -12.70 8.52
CA LYS A 608 -27.83 -12.67 8.43
C LYS A 608 -28.38 -13.26 7.12
N GLY A 609 -27.56 -13.32 6.06
CA GLY A 609 -28.01 -13.61 4.70
C GLY A 609 -28.74 -12.45 4.00
N THR A 610 -28.82 -11.28 4.64
CA THR A 610 -29.49 -10.07 4.12
C THR A 610 -28.89 -8.82 4.76
N SER A 611 -28.93 -7.68 4.06
CA SER A 611 -28.59 -6.36 4.59
C SER A 611 -29.79 -5.62 5.20
N GLU A 612 -30.99 -6.20 5.15
CA GLU A 612 -32.18 -5.61 5.75
C GLU A 612 -32.02 -5.42 7.26
N GLY A 613 -32.34 -4.21 7.74
CA GLY A 613 -32.20 -3.83 9.15
C GLY A 613 -30.76 -3.67 9.63
N VAL A 614 -29.75 -3.83 8.76
CA VAL A 614 -28.36 -3.50 9.07
C VAL A 614 -28.16 -1.99 8.88
N LYS A 615 -27.48 -1.34 9.82
CA LYS A 615 -27.14 0.08 9.73
C LYS A 615 -25.63 0.31 9.82
N VAL A 616 -25.06 1.03 8.84
CA VAL A 616 -23.65 1.44 8.86
C VAL A 616 -23.40 2.43 10.00
N VAL A 617 -24.35 3.32 10.25
CA VAL A 617 -24.35 4.26 11.38
C VAL A 617 -25.71 4.19 12.08
N SER A 618 -25.71 4.11 13.41
CA SER A 618 -26.93 3.99 14.21
C SER A 618 -27.68 5.31 14.33
N ASP A 619 -28.98 5.27 14.64
CA ASP A 619 -29.79 6.49 14.81
C ASP A 619 -29.27 7.40 15.93
N ARG A 620 -28.69 6.80 16.98
CA ARG A 620 -27.99 7.53 18.04
C ARG A 620 -26.76 8.25 17.49
N GLU A 621 -25.92 7.58 16.71
CA GLU A 621 -24.72 8.20 16.12
C GLU A 621 -25.06 9.26 15.08
N VAL A 622 -26.19 9.12 14.36
CA VAL A 622 -26.71 10.13 13.43
C VAL A 622 -27.20 11.39 14.15
N SER A 623 -27.94 11.21 15.25
CA SER A 623 -28.54 12.32 16.01
C SER A 623 -27.56 13.01 16.96
N GLN A 624 -26.46 12.35 17.33
CA GLN A 624 -25.42 12.91 18.19
C GLN A 624 -24.67 14.06 17.51
N ARG A 625 -24.31 15.08 18.30
CA ARG A 625 -23.33 16.10 17.92
C ARG A 625 -21.93 15.60 18.25
N TYR A 626 -21.02 15.69 17.29
CA TYR A 626 -19.64 15.26 17.43
C TYR A 626 -18.83 16.40 18.03
N THR A 627 -18.83 16.45 19.35
CA THR A 627 -18.13 17.45 20.17
C THR A 627 -17.41 16.77 21.33
N THR A 628 -16.71 17.55 22.17
CA THR A 628 -16.14 17.06 23.43
C THR A 628 -17.16 16.45 24.39
N ALA A 629 -18.46 16.71 24.20
CA ALA A 629 -19.53 16.08 24.98
C ALA A 629 -19.65 14.57 24.73
N LEU A 630 -19.09 14.04 23.63
CA LEU A 630 -18.99 12.59 23.43
C LEU A 630 -17.98 11.93 24.37
N VAL A 631 -17.00 12.69 24.87
CA VAL A 631 -15.94 12.19 25.75
C VAL A 631 -16.50 11.99 27.16
N ASP A 632 -16.80 10.74 27.51
CA ASP A 632 -17.12 10.37 28.89
C ASP A 632 -15.82 10.33 29.69
N ARG A 633 -15.68 11.26 30.63
CA ARG A 633 -14.51 11.37 31.53
C ARG A 633 -14.81 10.65 32.85
N ARG A 634 -15.07 9.35 32.77
CA ARG A 634 -15.14 8.48 33.96
C ARG A 634 -13.77 8.01 34.38
#